data_AF-A0A8H7LAJ0-F1
#
_entry.id   AF-A0A8H7LAJ0-F1
#
_cell.length_a   1.000
_cell.length_b   1.000
_cell.length_c   1.000
_cell.angle_alpha   90.00
_cell.angle_beta   90.00
_cell.angle_gamma   90.00
#
_symmetry.space_group_name_H-M   'P 1'
#
loop_
_entity.id
_entity.type
_entity.pdbx_description
1 polymer ?
#
loop_
_entity_poly.entity_id
_entity_poly.type
_entity_poly.pdbx_seq_one_letter_code
_entity_poly.pdbx_strand_id
1 'polypeptide(L)'
;MELSGYGTTLTVLEKKQALPKANTPYTSLYDFYSQHANSPVHDVPEDRLPQVSAKIASLVLDLPPKQRFKELCFILQNLPKYAAHLANLDPPANFEAVSASARANEQKGASRDLIGISINGAMVHRLETDLPYIVNKLRDEVKFIEDMELLGFTVAQAKKMFSKFALLSAYKENEYRTGSANNRYTLYQDTFRADDTSSGGVVFFNDLGLDENYNLYFADRYKVYIEEASQFRHGQIPPLKENVHDIIFVLNFSSKSQLKVFFAMSKMILDKGIPQQLGILPLVENEKDSRVTQMFYHILEVGELKEALAFLYKYFDAKAEDEEQLFNLVANPGEKSYLQYENTLSKYSITEPSVVINGVIVNMRSTKWQAQMGLQIVHDVKLLQNAIRQGNDKNTALKEVLYSGSKGFRNLRVTPKDPGNIRYKRIMRDLIDASVAFKKNVDLSRASITFWLIGDFNTQVILDQFKQILGFMRQYNGRSTQVRVFNTAKNSDILNGLVAEYANQLLTSSMFRKMTKSVGDMRIQTFSESDPAKVEILERNQIQLHQSSLLFNSRQFRLDTVFSVQELQQIVQYEFPQRLDTIDEILRAYPEDFAFQSITDFRPDLFDDMDWFDLLTSLITMSFNMEDSMVRTDVARFDFSSLNFDNAISLRKYDGNKPLDILIVIDPVDEFSQKLVSMVQSLKYLPFVNIKVLLQPLSLAEGPTALNRFYASAFSPLIPNFDIVERFEKASPGYSRMCLNLGTGSR
;
A
#
# COMPACT_ATOMS: atom_id res chain seq x y z
N MET A 1 27.51 -5.38 -31.28
CA MET A 1 27.99 -5.20 -29.89
C MET A 1 27.07 -6.04 -29.03
N GLU A 2 27.48 -7.26 -28.68
CA GLU A 2 26.68 -8.15 -27.83
C GLU A 2 26.82 -7.65 -26.39
N LEU A 3 25.72 -7.14 -25.82
CA LEU A 3 25.68 -6.65 -24.44
C LEU A 3 25.60 -7.86 -23.50
N SER A 4 26.62 -8.06 -22.66
CA SER A 4 26.60 -9.06 -21.60
C SER A 4 25.40 -8.82 -20.66
N GLY A 5 24.63 -9.86 -20.35
CA GLY A 5 23.46 -9.77 -19.48
C GLY A 5 22.09 -9.79 -20.19
N TYR A 6 22.08 -9.92 -21.52
CA TYR A 6 20.86 -10.14 -22.31
C TYR A 6 20.95 -11.48 -23.06
N GLY A 7 19.98 -12.37 -22.85
CA GLY A 7 19.86 -13.59 -23.65
C GLY A 7 19.38 -13.30 -25.08
N THR A 8 19.72 -14.18 -26.02
CA THR A 8 19.26 -14.11 -27.41
C THR A 8 17.93 -14.84 -27.54
N THR A 9 17.04 -14.29 -28.35
CA THR A 9 15.73 -14.88 -28.63
C THR A 9 15.62 -15.22 -30.10
N LEU A 10 15.09 -16.39 -30.42
CA LEU A 10 14.68 -16.73 -31.78
C LEU A 10 13.16 -16.89 -31.80
N THR A 11 12.50 -16.19 -32.72
CA THR A 11 11.06 -16.27 -32.91
C THR A 11 10.75 -17.17 -34.10
N VAL A 12 9.80 -18.09 -33.92
CA VAL A 12 9.32 -18.96 -34.98
C VAL A 12 8.46 -18.18 -35.95
N LEU A 13 8.84 -18.17 -37.24
CA LEU A 13 8.10 -17.47 -38.30
C LEU A 13 6.96 -18.32 -38.90
N GLU A 14 7.17 -19.63 -39.02
CA GLU A 14 6.21 -20.56 -39.60
C GLU A 14 6.00 -21.78 -38.69
N LYS A 15 4.73 -22.13 -38.46
CA LYS A 15 4.34 -23.31 -37.69
C LYS A 15 3.44 -24.23 -38.52
N LYS A 16 3.54 -25.53 -38.28
CA LYS A 16 2.57 -26.49 -38.82
C LYS A 16 1.29 -26.47 -37.97
N GLN A 17 0.14 -26.24 -38.62
CA GLN A 17 -1.17 -26.15 -37.96
C GLN A 17 -1.68 -27.48 -37.41
N ALA A 18 -1.36 -28.61 -38.07
CA ALA A 18 -1.79 -29.92 -37.61
C ALA A 18 -0.98 -30.35 -36.38
N LEU A 19 -1.66 -30.68 -35.28
CA LEU A 19 -1.01 -31.30 -34.13
C LEU A 19 -0.36 -32.64 -34.55
N PRO A 20 0.81 -32.98 -33.99
CA PRO A 20 1.44 -34.27 -34.23
C PRO A 20 0.51 -35.42 -33.79
N LYS A 21 0.60 -36.58 -34.46
CA LYS A 21 -0.18 -37.78 -34.07
C LYS A 21 0.15 -38.18 -32.62
N ALA A 22 -0.80 -38.83 -31.93
CA ALA A 22 -0.63 -39.29 -30.55
C ALA A 22 0.67 -40.08 -30.38
N ASN A 23 1.39 -39.82 -29.28
CA ASN A 23 2.77 -40.26 -29.11
C ASN A 23 2.90 -41.77 -28.89
N THR A 24 4.04 -42.30 -29.34
CA THR A 24 4.57 -43.59 -28.93
C THR A 24 5.00 -43.55 -27.46
N PRO A 25 4.88 -44.67 -26.72
CA PRO A 25 5.36 -44.75 -25.34
C PRO A 25 6.87 -44.42 -25.28
N TYR A 26 7.26 -43.63 -24.29
CA TYR A 26 8.65 -43.25 -24.04
C TYR A 26 9.10 -43.81 -22.68
N THR A 27 10.35 -44.24 -22.59
CA THR A 27 10.92 -44.86 -21.38
C THR A 27 11.54 -43.82 -20.46
N SER A 28 12.03 -42.71 -21.01
CA SER A 28 12.63 -41.60 -20.27
C SER A 28 12.45 -40.27 -21.00
N LEU A 29 12.55 -39.15 -20.28
CA LEU A 29 12.50 -37.81 -20.89
C LEU A 29 13.62 -37.60 -21.94
N TYR A 30 14.77 -38.25 -21.75
CA TYR A 30 15.86 -38.22 -22.72
C TYR A 30 15.46 -38.89 -24.03
N ASP A 31 14.77 -40.03 -23.95
CA ASP A 31 14.24 -40.73 -25.13
C ASP A 31 13.19 -39.87 -25.85
N PHE A 32 12.32 -39.21 -25.09
CA PHE A 32 11.33 -38.27 -25.62
C PHE A 32 12.00 -37.14 -26.42
N TYR A 33 13.03 -36.47 -25.88
CA TYR A 33 13.72 -35.41 -26.63
C TYR A 33 14.42 -35.91 -27.87
N SER A 34 15.01 -37.10 -27.81
CA SER A 34 15.72 -37.71 -28.94
C SER A 34 14.77 -38.08 -30.07
N GLN A 35 13.60 -38.66 -29.75
CA GLN A 35 12.55 -38.99 -30.72
C GLN A 35 12.02 -37.76 -31.45
N HIS A 36 11.88 -36.64 -30.74
CA HIS A 36 11.34 -35.40 -31.29
C HIS A 36 12.41 -34.37 -31.69
N ALA A 37 13.69 -34.74 -31.69
CA ALA A 37 14.80 -33.84 -31.98
C ALA A 37 14.75 -33.26 -33.41
N ASN A 38 14.17 -33.98 -34.38
CA ASN A 38 14.05 -33.53 -35.77
C ASN A 38 12.63 -33.10 -36.16
N SER A 39 11.72 -32.97 -35.18
CA SER A 39 10.33 -32.59 -35.44
C SER A 39 10.20 -31.09 -35.75
N PRO A 40 9.35 -30.69 -36.73
CA PRO A 40 9.06 -29.28 -36.97
C PRO A 40 8.27 -28.66 -35.81
N VAL A 41 8.27 -27.33 -35.72
CA VAL A 41 7.44 -26.61 -34.74
C VAL A 41 5.97 -26.66 -35.18
N HIS A 42 5.11 -27.07 -34.25
CA HIS A 42 3.67 -27.16 -34.44
C HIS A 42 2.95 -26.09 -33.60
N ASP A 43 1.78 -25.67 -34.04
CA ASP A 43 0.96 -24.76 -33.25
C ASP A 43 0.22 -25.52 -32.15
N VAL A 44 0.06 -24.87 -30.99
CA VAL A 44 -0.64 -25.43 -29.84
C VAL A 44 -1.85 -24.56 -29.56
N PRO A 45 -3.07 -25.12 -29.62
CA PRO A 45 -4.28 -24.40 -29.27
C PRO A 45 -4.20 -23.78 -27.86
N GLU A 46 -4.69 -22.55 -27.71
CA GLU A 46 -4.63 -21.78 -26.45
C GLU A 46 -5.25 -22.54 -25.27
N ASP A 47 -6.34 -23.27 -25.52
CA ASP A 47 -7.06 -24.09 -24.53
C ASP A 47 -6.21 -25.24 -23.96
N ARG A 48 -5.16 -25.67 -24.69
CA ARG A 48 -4.27 -26.75 -24.25
C ARG A 48 -3.04 -26.26 -23.51
N LEU A 49 -2.73 -24.96 -23.52
CA LEU A 49 -1.52 -24.41 -22.89
C LEU A 49 -1.46 -24.62 -21.37
N PRO A 50 -2.55 -24.44 -20.59
CA PRO A 50 -2.52 -24.75 -19.15
C PRO A 50 -2.22 -26.22 -18.88
N GLN A 51 -2.76 -27.13 -19.70
CA GLN A 51 -2.50 -28.56 -19.58
C GLN A 51 -1.03 -28.87 -19.89
N VAL A 52 -0.45 -28.25 -20.93
CA VAL A 52 0.97 -28.37 -21.25
C VAL A 52 1.83 -27.86 -20.08
N SER A 53 1.48 -26.72 -19.50
CA SER A 53 2.19 -26.16 -18.35
C SER A 53 2.22 -27.12 -17.16
N ALA A 54 1.05 -27.64 -16.76
CA ALA A 54 0.93 -28.59 -15.67
C ALA A 54 1.68 -29.91 -15.96
N LYS A 55 1.68 -30.39 -17.21
CA LYS A 55 2.46 -31.56 -17.62
C LYS A 55 3.96 -31.33 -17.50
N ILE A 56 4.48 -30.18 -17.95
CA ILE A 56 5.90 -29.84 -17.81
C ILE A 56 6.29 -29.83 -16.34
N ALA A 57 5.49 -29.18 -15.49
CA ALA A 57 5.75 -29.15 -14.06
C ALA A 57 5.77 -30.56 -13.45
N SER A 58 4.80 -31.39 -13.81
CA SER A 58 4.67 -32.78 -13.34
C SER A 58 5.88 -33.64 -13.74
N LEU A 59 6.28 -33.59 -15.00
CA LEU A 59 7.44 -34.32 -15.54
C LEU A 59 8.74 -33.90 -14.85
N VAL A 60 8.93 -32.59 -14.64
CA VAL A 60 10.13 -32.08 -13.96
C VAL A 60 10.16 -32.48 -12.49
N LEU A 61 9.01 -32.50 -11.80
CA LEU A 61 8.93 -32.84 -10.38
C LEU A 61 9.10 -34.35 -10.12
N ASP A 62 8.74 -35.19 -11.07
CA ASP A 62 8.92 -36.65 -10.99
C ASP A 62 10.41 -37.07 -11.05
N LEU A 63 11.26 -36.21 -11.62
CA LEU A 63 12.71 -36.43 -11.65
C LEU A 63 13.38 -36.35 -10.26
N PRO A 64 14.55 -36.98 -10.08
CA PRO A 64 15.37 -36.82 -8.89
C PRO A 64 15.72 -35.33 -8.63
N PRO A 65 15.72 -34.86 -7.37
CA PRO A 65 15.93 -33.44 -7.03
C PRO A 65 17.13 -32.76 -7.70
N LYS A 66 18.25 -33.47 -7.86
CA LYS A 66 19.48 -32.95 -8.49
C LYS A 66 19.35 -32.66 -9.99
N GLN A 67 18.38 -33.29 -10.67
CA GLN A 67 18.20 -33.16 -12.12
C GLN A 67 17.09 -32.16 -12.50
N ARG A 68 16.11 -31.95 -11.61
CA ARG A 68 14.91 -31.13 -11.87
C ARG A 68 15.19 -29.77 -12.50
N PHE A 69 16.10 -28.99 -11.90
CA PHE A 69 16.39 -27.64 -12.39
C PHE A 69 17.08 -27.63 -13.76
N LYS A 70 18.02 -28.56 -13.99
CA LYS A 70 18.70 -28.69 -15.29
C LYS A 70 17.69 -29.03 -16.39
N GLU A 71 16.77 -29.94 -16.09
CA GLU A 71 15.73 -30.36 -17.01
C GLU A 71 14.75 -29.22 -17.31
N LEU A 72 14.31 -28.51 -16.27
CA LEU A 72 13.48 -27.32 -16.42
C LEU A 72 14.09 -26.30 -17.36
N CYS A 73 15.38 -25.97 -17.19
CA CYS A 73 16.08 -25.06 -18.10
C CYS A 73 15.98 -25.55 -19.57
N PHE A 74 16.26 -26.84 -19.78
CA PHE A 74 16.32 -27.42 -21.12
C PHE A 74 14.97 -27.38 -21.83
N ILE A 75 13.90 -27.80 -21.15
CA ILE A 75 12.53 -27.79 -21.69
C ILE A 75 12.11 -26.37 -22.04
N LEU A 76 12.29 -25.41 -21.11
CA LEU A 76 11.81 -24.05 -21.30
C LEU A 76 12.52 -23.32 -22.44
N GLN A 77 13.84 -23.51 -22.59
CA GLN A 77 14.63 -22.91 -23.68
C GLN A 77 14.21 -23.42 -25.06
N ASN A 78 13.67 -24.65 -25.12
CA ASN A 78 13.26 -25.33 -26.35
C ASN A 78 11.74 -25.52 -26.46
N LEU A 79 10.97 -24.78 -25.66
CA LEU A 79 9.55 -25.04 -25.45
C LEU A 79 8.70 -25.08 -26.73
N PRO A 80 8.84 -24.14 -27.70
CA PRO A 80 8.03 -24.16 -28.92
C PRO A 80 8.10 -25.49 -29.68
N LYS A 81 9.26 -26.17 -29.62
CA LYS A 81 9.49 -27.45 -30.29
C LYS A 81 8.75 -28.61 -29.62
N TYR A 82 8.77 -28.66 -28.30
CA TYR A 82 8.26 -29.81 -27.54
C TYR A 82 6.81 -29.65 -27.09
N ALA A 83 6.28 -28.42 -27.02
CA ALA A 83 4.95 -28.14 -26.48
C ALA A 83 3.81 -28.94 -27.14
N ALA A 84 3.79 -29.03 -28.47
CA ALA A 84 2.74 -29.76 -29.19
C ALA A 84 2.78 -31.27 -28.94
N HIS A 85 3.98 -31.84 -28.75
CA HIS A 85 4.16 -33.25 -28.40
C HIS A 85 3.76 -33.52 -26.95
N LEU A 86 4.04 -32.57 -26.04
CA LEU A 86 3.61 -32.64 -24.63
C LEU A 86 2.09 -32.50 -24.48
N ALA A 87 1.43 -31.74 -25.35
CA ALA A 87 -0.03 -31.60 -25.35
C ALA A 87 -0.74 -32.96 -25.54
N ASN A 88 -0.17 -33.85 -26.35
CA ASN A 88 -0.74 -35.17 -26.65
C ASN A 88 -0.20 -36.32 -25.79
N LEU A 89 0.66 -36.02 -24.81
CA LEU A 89 1.25 -37.01 -23.90
C LEU A 89 0.28 -37.35 -22.76
N ASP A 90 0.22 -38.62 -22.35
CA ASP A 90 -0.62 -39.00 -21.21
C ASP A 90 -0.11 -38.36 -19.91
N PRO A 91 -0.99 -37.77 -19.07
CA PRO A 91 -0.56 -37.10 -17.85
C PRO A 91 0.24 -38.02 -16.91
N PRO A 92 1.36 -37.55 -16.33
CA PRO A 92 2.08 -38.30 -15.29
C PRO A 92 1.22 -38.54 -14.05
N ALA A 93 1.58 -39.54 -13.23
CA ALA A 93 0.81 -39.90 -12.03
C ALA A 93 0.63 -38.76 -11.01
N ASN A 94 1.58 -37.83 -10.93
CA ASN A 94 1.53 -36.66 -10.03
C ASN A 94 0.77 -35.45 -10.61
N PHE A 95 0.20 -35.54 -11.81
CA PHE A 95 -0.41 -34.42 -12.52
C PHE A 95 -1.54 -33.74 -11.75
N GLU A 96 -2.46 -34.52 -11.17
CA GLU A 96 -3.59 -33.98 -10.40
C GLU A 96 -3.12 -33.28 -9.12
N ALA A 97 -2.11 -33.84 -8.44
CA ALA A 97 -1.53 -33.24 -7.24
C ALA A 97 -0.87 -31.88 -7.56
N VAL A 98 -0.08 -31.82 -8.64
CA VAL A 98 0.56 -30.59 -9.12
C VAL A 98 -0.47 -29.54 -9.47
N SER A 99 -1.51 -29.92 -10.21
CA SER A 99 -2.60 -29.02 -10.63
C SER A 99 -3.42 -28.52 -9.44
N ALA A 100 -3.72 -29.38 -8.47
CA ALA A 100 -4.43 -29.00 -7.25
C ALA A 100 -3.61 -28.02 -6.39
N SER A 101 -2.31 -28.27 -6.23
CA SER A 101 -1.39 -27.38 -5.51
C SER A 101 -1.31 -26.00 -6.17
N ALA A 102 -1.20 -25.95 -7.50
CA ALA A 102 -1.20 -24.70 -8.25
C ALA A 102 -2.53 -23.94 -8.12
N ARG A 103 -3.67 -24.61 -8.27
CA ARG A 103 -5.00 -23.99 -8.08
C ARG A 103 -5.19 -23.44 -6.66
N ALA A 104 -4.70 -24.15 -5.64
CA ALA A 104 -4.75 -23.68 -4.26
C ALA A 104 -3.93 -22.39 -4.05
N ASN A 105 -2.79 -22.26 -4.75
CA ASN A 105 -2.00 -21.02 -4.76
C ASN A 105 -2.69 -19.90 -5.53
N GLU A 106 -3.30 -20.20 -6.67
CA GLU A 106 -4.06 -19.22 -7.48
C GLU A 106 -5.22 -18.63 -6.67
N GLN A 107 -5.94 -19.46 -5.90
CA GLN A 107 -6.97 -19.02 -4.94
C GLN A 107 -6.42 -18.11 -3.83
N LYS A 108 -5.12 -18.19 -3.53
CA LYS A 108 -4.41 -17.31 -2.58
C LYS A 108 -3.79 -16.08 -3.26
N GLY A 109 -4.04 -15.87 -4.55
CA GLY A 109 -3.55 -14.71 -5.30
C GLY A 109 -2.25 -14.93 -6.07
N ALA A 110 -1.77 -16.17 -6.23
CA ALA A 110 -0.65 -16.49 -7.12
C ALA A 110 -1.08 -16.47 -8.60
N SER A 111 -1.47 -15.28 -9.08
CA SER A 111 -1.85 -15.01 -10.47
C SER A 111 -0.62 -14.76 -11.34
N ARG A 112 -0.86 -14.36 -12.60
CA ARG A 112 0.20 -14.01 -13.55
C ARG A 112 1.13 -12.91 -13.04
N ASP A 113 0.64 -11.97 -12.26
CA ASP A 113 1.45 -10.88 -11.71
C ASP A 113 2.56 -11.38 -10.76
N LEU A 114 2.37 -12.56 -10.15
CA LEU A 114 3.37 -13.17 -9.28
C LEU A 114 4.52 -13.84 -10.06
N ILE A 115 4.36 -14.12 -11.36
CA ILE A 115 5.44 -14.68 -12.17
C ILE A 115 6.60 -13.68 -12.22
N GLY A 116 7.70 -14.04 -11.58
CA GLY A 116 8.80 -13.12 -11.34
C GLY A 116 9.81 -13.64 -10.32
N ILE A 117 10.66 -12.72 -9.88
CA ILE A 117 11.70 -12.95 -8.88
C ILE A 117 11.46 -12.07 -7.65
N SER A 118 11.54 -12.71 -6.48
CA SER A 118 11.57 -12.08 -5.16
C SER A 118 12.91 -12.28 -4.51
N ILE A 119 13.37 -11.28 -3.77
CA ILE A 119 14.51 -11.38 -2.88
C ILE A 119 14.00 -11.00 -1.48
N ASN A 120 14.04 -11.94 -0.52
CA ASN A 120 13.47 -11.78 0.83
C ASN A 120 12.01 -11.29 0.84
N GLY A 121 11.22 -11.69 -0.17
CA GLY A 121 9.85 -11.23 -0.36
C GLY A 121 9.71 -9.95 -1.20
N ALA A 122 10.78 -9.20 -1.43
CA ALA A 122 10.74 -7.98 -2.24
C ALA A 122 10.67 -8.32 -3.74
N MET A 123 9.53 -8.05 -4.37
CA MET A 123 9.30 -8.31 -5.80
C MET A 123 10.17 -7.41 -6.68
N VAL A 124 10.71 -7.98 -7.75
CA VAL A 124 11.38 -7.22 -8.83
C VAL A 124 10.39 -7.07 -9.97
N HIS A 125 10.20 -5.83 -10.44
CA HIS A 125 9.33 -5.59 -11.57
C HIS A 125 9.89 -6.25 -12.84
N ARG A 126 9.02 -6.75 -13.72
CA ARG A 126 9.43 -7.47 -14.95
C ARG A 126 10.36 -6.64 -15.85
N LEU A 127 10.18 -5.32 -15.87
CA LEU A 127 11.01 -4.38 -16.62
C LEU A 127 12.40 -4.13 -15.98
N GLU A 128 12.53 -4.37 -14.67
CA GLU A 128 13.77 -4.20 -13.88
C GLU A 128 14.51 -5.53 -13.70
N THR A 129 14.24 -6.52 -14.56
CA THR A 129 14.83 -7.87 -14.44
C THR A 129 16.10 -7.99 -15.29
N ASP A 130 17.03 -7.05 -15.14
CA ASP A 130 18.39 -7.12 -15.69
C ASP A 130 19.39 -7.55 -14.62
N LEU A 131 20.46 -8.25 -15.02
CA LEU A 131 21.40 -8.80 -14.05
C LEU A 131 22.11 -7.72 -13.20
N PRO A 132 22.56 -6.58 -13.76
CA PRO A 132 23.13 -5.50 -12.96
C PRO A 132 22.18 -4.95 -11.89
N TYR A 133 20.92 -4.68 -12.24
CA TYR A 133 19.92 -4.25 -11.28
C TYR A 133 19.68 -5.29 -10.18
N ILE A 134 19.54 -6.57 -10.55
CA ILE A 134 19.39 -7.66 -9.58
C ILE A 134 20.58 -7.71 -8.63
N VAL A 135 21.82 -7.57 -9.12
CA VAL A 135 23.02 -7.56 -8.28
C VAL A 135 23.03 -6.37 -7.31
N ASN A 136 22.65 -5.18 -7.76
CA ASN A 136 22.50 -4.03 -6.87
C ASN A 136 21.44 -4.29 -5.79
N LYS A 137 20.28 -4.81 -6.18
CA LYS A 137 19.22 -5.16 -5.24
C LYS A 137 19.64 -6.23 -4.23
N LEU A 138 20.43 -7.24 -4.65
CA LEU A 138 21.00 -8.22 -3.74
C LEU A 138 21.94 -7.56 -2.73
N ARG A 139 22.76 -6.58 -3.15
CA ARG A 139 23.65 -5.83 -2.26
C ARG A 139 22.86 -5.01 -1.24
N ASP A 140 21.82 -4.32 -1.69
CA ASP A 140 20.97 -3.50 -0.81
C ASP A 140 20.25 -4.38 0.23
N GLU A 141 19.76 -5.55 -0.18
CA GLU A 141 19.10 -6.48 0.71
C GLU A 141 20.07 -7.11 1.74
N VAL A 142 21.30 -7.43 1.34
CA VAL A 142 22.34 -7.85 2.31
C VAL A 142 22.58 -6.74 3.33
N LYS A 143 22.73 -5.50 2.87
CA LYS A 143 22.92 -4.35 3.75
C LYS A 143 21.77 -4.18 4.75
N PHE A 144 20.51 -4.35 4.33
CA PHE A 144 19.36 -4.32 5.24
C PHE A 144 19.45 -5.39 6.35
N ILE A 145 19.93 -6.59 6.03
CA ILE A 145 20.11 -7.66 7.01
C ILE A 145 21.28 -7.33 7.94
N GLU A 146 22.42 -6.90 7.42
CA GLU A 146 23.58 -6.50 8.21
C GLU A 146 23.22 -5.36 9.19
N ASP A 147 22.44 -4.37 8.73
CA ASP A 147 21.97 -3.28 9.56
C ASP A 147 21.01 -3.76 10.68
N MET A 148 20.17 -4.76 10.41
CA MET A 148 19.32 -5.38 11.45
C MET A 148 20.15 -6.18 12.46
N GLU A 149 21.21 -6.85 12.02
CA GLU A 149 22.14 -7.57 12.91
C GLU A 149 22.88 -6.60 13.83
N LEU A 150 23.32 -5.44 13.30
CA LEU A 150 23.89 -4.37 14.12
C LEU A 150 22.92 -3.83 15.18
N LEU A 151 21.61 -3.92 14.92
CA LEU A 151 20.55 -3.53 15.85
C LEU A 151 20.11 -4.66 16.80
N GLY A 152 20.78 -5.83 16.76
CA GLY A 152 20.61 -6.92 17.72
C GLY A 152 19.73 -8.09 17.26
N PHE A 153 19.22 -8.07 16.03
CA PHE A 153 18.41 -9.17 15.49
C PHE A 153 19.27 -10.25 14.82
N THR A 154 18.84 -11.50 14.84
CA THR A 154 19.46 -12.54 14.00
C THR A 154 19.02 -12.42 12.55
N VAL A 155 19.77 -12.99 11.60
CA VAL A 155 19.39 -13.06 10.17
C VAL A 155 17.96 -13.61 9.97
N ALA A 156 17.60 -14.68 10.69
CA ALA A 156 16.28 -15.30 10.59
C ALA A 156 15.18 -14.36 11.10
N GLN A 157 15.41 -13.71 12.25
CA GLN A 157 14.48 -12.73 12.83
C GLN A 157 14.32 -11.50 11.94
N ALA A 158 15.41 -10.98 11.35
CA ALA A 158 15.38 -9.84 10.44
C ALA A 158 14.51 -10.12 9.21
N LYS A 159 14.73 -11.26 8.54
CA LYS A 159 13.91 -11.69 7.39
C LYS A 159 12.43 -11.84 7.77
N LYS A 160 12.16 -12.46 8.93
CA LYS A 160 10.80 -12.64 9.45
C LYS A 160 10.13 -11.29 9.74
N MET A 161 10.84 -10.37 10.39
CA MET A 161 10.37 -9.02 10.72
C MET A 161 9.99 -8.27 9.44
N PHE A 162 10.88 -8.20 8.43
CA PHE A 162 10.57 -7.52 7.17
C PHE A 162 9.36 -8.12 6.45
N SER A 163 9.25 -9.45 6.42
CA SER A 163 8.13 -10.13 5.75
C SER A 163 6.79 -9.89 6.47
N LYS A 164 6.75 -10.05 7.80
CA LYS A 164 5.51 -9.87 8.58
C LYS A 164 5.11 -8.41 8.70
N PHE A 165 6.09 -7.50 8.80
CA PHE A 165 5.84 -6.06 8.75
C PHE A 165 5.23 -5.64 7.42
N ALA A 166 5.75 -6.15 6.30
CA ALA A 166 5.19 -5.88 4.99
C ALA A 166 3.74 -6.38 4.85
N LEU A 167 3.45 -7.60 5.33
CA LEU A 167 2.10 -8.16 5.33
C LEU A 167 1.10 -7.28 6.12
N LEU A 168 1.45 -6.95 7.37
CA LEU A 168 0.58 -6.15 8.22
C LEU A 168 0.43 -4.72 7.72
N SER A 169 1.48 -4.14 7.15
CA SER A 169 1.42 -2.79 6.57
C SER A 169 0.52 -2.78 5.34
N ALA A 170 0.65 -3.73 4.43
CA ALA A 170 -0.23 -3.88 3.27
C ALA A 170 -1.69 -4.09 3.68
N TYR A 171 -1.94 -4.88 4.72
CA TYR A 171 -3.27 -5.07 5.29
C TYR A 171 -3.84 -3.76 5.83
N LYS A 172 -3.09 -3.03 6.66
CA LYS A 172 -3.51 -1.74 7.24
C LYS A 172 -3.74 -0.67 6.18
N GLU A 173 -2.91 -0.60 5.14
CA GLU A 173 -3.11 0.31 4.00
C GLU A 173 -4.37 -0.03 3.22
N ASN A 174 -4.62 -1.31 2.95
CA ASN A 174 -5.84 -1.75 2.27
C ASN A 174 -7.08 -1.45 3.12
N GLU A 175 -7.07 -1.78 4.41
CA GLU A 175 -8.12 -1.42 5.37
C GLU A 175 -8.36 0.09 5.43
N TYR A 176 -7.31 0.91 5.34
CA TYR A 176 -7.46 2.36 5.28
C TYR A 176 -8.17 2.79 3.98
N ARG A 177 -7.82 2.21 2.83
CA ARG A 177 -8.45 2.48 1.53
C ARG A 177 -9.90 2.00 1.45
N THR A 178 -10.25 0.92 2.15
CA THR A 178 -11.59 0.32 2.19
C THR A 178 -12.45 0.75 3.39
N GLY A 179 -12.02 1.78 4.13
CA GLY A 179 -12.88 2.46 5.11
C GLY A 179 -12.89 1.88 6.52
N SER A 180 -11.72 1.53 7.07
CA SER A 180 -11.55 1.20 8.49
C SER A 180 -11.84 2.38 9.43
N ALA A 181 -11.88 2.11 10.74
CA ALA A 181 -11.97 3.12 11.80
C ALA A 181 -11.01 4.31 11.58
N ASN A 182 -9.83 4.05 11.01
CA ASN A 182 -8.79 5.06 10.81
C ASN A 182 -9.08 6.06 9.67
N ASN A 183 -9.97 5.71 8.73
CA ASN A 183 -10.39 6.54 7.59
C ASN A 183 -11.91 6.79 7.57
N ARG A 184 -12.58 6.60 8.71
CA ARG A 184 -14.01 6.88 8.87
C ARG A 184 -14.20 8.12 9.73
N TYR A 185 -15.11 8.99 9.31
CA TYR A 185 -15.36 10.28 9.96
C TYR A 185 -16.83 10.43 10.35
N THR A 186 -17.12 10.99 11.52
CA THR A 186 -18.48 11.15 12.06
C THR A 186 -19.26 12.31 11.43
N LEU A 187 -19.12 12.53 10.12
CA LEU A 187 -19.77 13.63 9.39
C LEU A 187 -21.30 13.63 9.56
N TYR A 188 -21.91 12.45 9.71
CA TYR A 188 -23.35 12.30 9.90
C TYR A 188 -23.88 12.97 11.20
N GLN A 189 -23.02 13.24 12.18
CA GLN A 189 -23.39 13.89 13.44
C GLN A 189 -23.51 15.41 13.30
N ASP A 190 -22.85 15.98 12.30
CA ASP A 190 -22.81 17.42 12.04
C ASP A 190 -24.07 17.85 11.27
N THR A 191 -25.24 17.57 11.84
CA THR A 191 -26.54 17.90 11.24
C THR A 191 -26.86 19.38 11.39
N PHE A 192 -27.58 19.92 10.40
CA PHE A 192 -28.06 21.29 10.42
C PHE A 192 -29.19 21.48 11.42
N ARG A 193 -29.05 22.51 12.26
CA ARG A 193 -30.09 22.99 13.17
C ARG A 193 -30.17 24.51 13.07
N ALA A 194 -31.36 25.04 12.78
CA ALA A 194 -31.53 26.46 12.52
C ALA A 194 -31.31 27.35 13.76
N ASP A 195 -31.51 26.80 14.96
CA ASP A 195 -31.40 27.46 16.25
C ASP A 195 -29.97 27.47 16.82
N ASP A 196 -29.06 26.67 16.27
CA ASP A 196 -27.71 26.48 16.78
C ASP A 196 -26.66 26.83 15.71
N THR A 197 -25.95 27.95 15.90
CA THR A 197 -24.87 28.36 14.99
C THR A 197 -23.62 27.50 15.11
N SER A 198 -23.50 26.69 16.18
CA SER A 198 -22.46 25.70 16.36
C SER A 198 -22.82 24.33 15.79
N SER A 199 -24.04 24.16 15.26
CA SER A 199 -24.45 22.94 14.57
C SER A 199 -23.64 22.74 13.29
N GLY A 200 -23.74 21.55 12.71
CA GLY A 200 -23.16 21.29 11.40
C GLY A 200 -24.06 21.74 10.25
N GLY A 201 -23.70 21.37 9.03
CA GLY A 201 -24.44 21.71 7.81
C GLY A 201 -25.07 20.52 7.07
N VAL A 202 -25.02 19.31 7.62
CA VAL A 202 -25.56 18.13 6.90
C VAL A 202 -27.08 18.09 7.03
N VAL A 203 -27.77 17.92 5.89
CA VAL A 203 -29.22 17.79 5.83
C VAL A 203 -29.57 16.40 5.28
N PHE A 204 -30.31 15.60 6.06
CA PHE A 204 -30.80 14.27 5.65
C PHE A 204 -32.25 14.35 5.15
N PHE A 205 -32.58 13.57 4.11
CA PHE A 205 -33.88 13.59 3.44
C PHE A 205 -34.83 12.45 3.82
N ASN A 206 -34.34 11.44 4.54
CA ASN A 206 -35.10 10.26 4.94
C ASN A 206 -34.60 9.68 6.27
N ASP A 207 -35.49 8.98 6.96
CA ASP A 207 -35.24 8.25 8.20
C ASP A 207 -35.86 6.85 8.12
N LEU A 208 -35.02 5.81 8.12
CA LEU A 208 -35.48 4.44 7.99
C LEU A 208 -36.31 3.94 9.17
N GLY A 209 -36.10 4.52 10.36
CA GLY A 209 -36.85 4.14 11.56
C GLY A 209 -38.25 4.74 11.58
N LEU A 210 -38.41 5.94 11.01
CA LEU A 210 -39.63 6.75 11.13
C LEU A 210 -40.49 6.76 9.87
N ASP A 211 -39.91 6.75 8.68
CA ASP A 211 -40.66 6.96 7.44
C ASP A 211 -41.52 5.74 7.06
N GLU A 212 -42.75 6.01 6.58
CA GLU A 212 -43.72 4.97 6.21
C GLU A 212 -43.26 4.08 5.05
N ASN A 213 -42.42 4.62 4.16
CA ASN A 213 -41.87 3.91 2.99
C ASN A 213 -41.05 2.67 3.38
N TYR A 214 -40.56 2.60 4.63
CA TYR A 214 -39.69 1.53 5.12
C TYR A 214 -40.40 0.54 6.06
N ASN A 215 -41.73 0.62 6.19
CA ASN A 215 -42.52 -0.25 7.06
C ASN A 215 -42.46 -1.74 6.71
N LEU A 216 -42.13 -2.08 5.47
CA LEU A 216 -41.99 -3.47 5.00
C LEU A 216 -40.65 -4.11 5.37
N TYR A 217 -39.70 -3.32 5.91
CA TYR A 217 -38.39 -3.84 6.29
C TYR A 217 -38.45 -4.55 7.63
N PHE A 218 -37.55 -5.52 7.79
CA PHE A 218 -37.45 -6.27 9.03
C PHE A 218 -36.81 -5.41 10.13
N ALA A 219 -37.21 -5.64 11.38
CA ALA A 219 -36.58 -5.06 12.56
C ALA A 219 -35.48 -5.97 13.16
N ASP A 220 -35.50 -7.26 12.82
CA ASP A 220 -34.56 -8.24 13.37
C ASP A 220 -33.23 -8.20 12.61
N ARG A 221 -32.19 -7.72 13.29
CA ARG A 221 -30.82 -7.61 12.78
C ARG A 221 -30.21 -8.98 12.42
N TYR A 222 -30.42 -10.00 13.25
CA TYR A 222 -29.81 -11.31 13.05
C TYR A 222 -30.40 -11.99 11.82
N LYS A 223 -31.74 -11.97 11.70
CA LYS A 223 -32.44 -12.49 10.54
C LYS A 223 -31.95 -11.85 9.23
N VAL A 224 -31.86 -10.53 9.18
CA VAL A 224 -31.52 -9.77 7.98
C VAL A 224 -30.05 -9.94 7.56
N TYR A 225 -29.12 -9.77 8.52
CA TYR A 225 -27.69 -9.76 8.21
C TYR A 225 -27.06 -11.15 8.21
N ILE A 226 -27.68 -12.17 8.83
CA ILE A 226 -27.10 -13.52 8.93
C ILE A 226 -27.93 -14.55 8.15
N GLU A 227 -29.21 -14.69 8.45
CA GLU A 227 -30.04 -15.76 7.87
C GLU A 227 -30.39 -15.50 6.41
N GLU A 228 -30.81 -14.28 6.08
CA GLU A 228 -31.23 -13.88 4.72
C GLU A 228 -30.08 -13.29 3.89
N ALA A 229 -28.89 -13.15 4.47
CA ALA A 229 -27.75 -12.50 3.80
C ALA A 229 -27.32 -13.16 2.49
N SER A 230 -27.48 -14.48 2.35
CA SER A 230 -27.17 -15.21 1.12
C SER A 230 -28.15 -14.92 -0.02
N GLN A 231 -29.30 -14.31 0.26
CA GLN A 231 -30.32 -13.98 -0.73
C GLN A 231 -30.03 -12.65 -1.43
N PHE A 232 -29.18 -11.80 -0.85
CA PHE A 232 -28.81 -10.51 -1.43
C PHE A 232 -27.58 -10.63 -2.32
N ARG A 233 -27.58 -9.88 -3.43
CA ARG A 233 -26.41 -9.85 -4.32
C ARG A 233 -25.25 -9.15 -3.60
N HIS A 234 -24.02 -9.54 -3.94
CA HIS A 234 -22.84 -8.81 -3.50
C HIS A 234 -22.98 -7.32 -3.84
N GLY A 235 -22.86 -6.45 -2.82
CA GLY A 235 -22.98 -4.99 -2.94
C GLY A 235 -24.37 -4.43 -2.68
N GLN A 236 -25.35 -5.26 -2.31
CA GLN A 236 -26.65 -4.79 -1.84
C GLN A 236 -26.66 -4.60 -0.32
N ILE A 237 -27.37 -3.55 0.13
CA ILE A 237 -27.60 -3.30 1.55
C ILE A 237 -28.81 -4.13 2.02
N PRO A 238 -28.68 -4.93 3.09
CA PRO A 238 -29.80 -5.67 3.65
C PRO A 238 -30.94 -4.75 4.14
N PRO A 239 -32.23 -5.08 3.88
CA PRO A 239 -33.38 -4.24 4.19
C PRO A 239 -33.75 -4.27 5.68
N LEU A 240 -33.04 -3.48 6.47
CA LEU A 240 -33.28 -3.29 7.91
C LEU A 240 -33.98 -1.96 8.17
N LYS A 241 -34.99 -1.96 9.04
CA LYS A 241 -35.70 -0.76 9.50
C LYS A 241 -34.91 -0.01 10.59
N GLU A 242 -33.66 0.33 10.29
CA GLU A 242 -32.76 1.06 11.19
C GLU A 242 -31.80 1.94 10.37
N ASN A 243 -31.49 3.13 10.88
CA ASN A 243 -30.53 4.05 10.28
C ASN A 243 -29.09 3.52 10.46
N VAL A 244 -28.65 2.62 9.59
CA VAL A 244 -27.30 2.02 9.64
C VAL A 244 -26.36 2.67 8.63
N HIS A 245 -26.79 2.71 7.37
CA HIS A 245 -25.98 3.18 6.25
C HIS A 245 -26.40 4.58 5.83
N ASP A 246 -25.41 5.42 5.52
CA ASP A 246 -25.62 6.76 4.98
C ASP A 246 -24.76 7.06 3.76
N ILE A 247 -25.26 7.98 2.95
CA ILE A 247 -24.56 8.59 1.83
C ILE A 247 -24.79 10.10 1.89
N ILE A 248 -23.73 10.88 2.04
CA ILE A 248 -23.79 12.34 2.09
C ILE A 248 -23.12 12.88 0.83
N PHE A 249 -23.87 13.63 0.03
CA PHE A 249 -23.34 14.30 -1.15
C PHE A 249 -22.82 15.70 -0.79
N VAL A 250 -21.52 15.93 -1.02
CA VAL A 250 -20.89 17.24 -0.89
C VAL A 250 -20.73 17.84 -2.28
N LEU A 251 -21.51 18.87 -2.61
CA LEU A 251 -21.61 19.35 -3.99
C LEU A 251 -21.87 20.85 -4.10
N ASN A 252 -21.51 21.43 -5.24
CA ASN A 252 -21.79 22.82 -5.59
C ASN A 252 -23.23 22.93 -6.09
N PHE A 253 -24.10 23.64 -5.36
CA PHE A 253 -25.50 23.79 -5.76
C PHE A 253 -25.70 24.54 -7.07
N SER A 254 -24.79 25.42 -7.50
CA SER A 254 -24.88 26.04 -8.82
C SER A 254 -24.61 25.07 -9.97
N SER A 255 -23.96 23.93 -9.70
CA SER A 255 -23.53 22.97 -10.72
C SER A 255 -24.62 21.97 -11.10
N LYS A 256 -25.28 22.21 -12.24
CA LYS A 256 -26.34 21.33 -12.77
C LYS A 256 -25.86 19.89 -13.06
N SER A 257 -24.59 19.69 -13.42
CA SER A 257 -24.02 18.35 -13.63
C SER A 257 -23.91 17.56 -12.33
N GLN A 258 -23.51 18.20 -11.23
CA GLN A 258 -23.43 17.59 -9.91
C GLN A 258 -24.84 17.31 -9.35
N LEU A 259 -25.76 18.28 -9.48
CA LEU A 259 -27.17 18.09 -9.12
C LEU A 259 -27.82 16.96 -9.89
N LYS A 260 -27.50 16.78 -11.18
CA LYS A 260 -28.00 15.64 -11.97
C LYS A 260 -27.61 14.30 -11.37
N VAL A 261 -26.35 14.17 -10.93
CA VAL A 261 -25.85 12.94 -10.29
C VAL A 261 -26.57 12.71 -8.96
N PHE A 262 -26.70 13.75 -8.14
CA PHE A 262 -27.46 13.70 -6.89
C PHE A 262 -28.90 13.25 -7.15
N PHE A 263 -29.67 13.93 -7.99
CA PHE A 263 -31.07 13.58 -8.23
C PHE A 263 -31.25 12.18 -8.83
N ALA A 264 -30.35 11.72 -9.71
CA ALA A 264 -30.39 10.35 -10.22
C ALA A 264 -30.24 9.31 -9.08
N MET A 265 -29.32 9.56 -8.15
CA MET A 265 -29.09 8.69 -6.98
C MET A 265 -30.20 8.83 -5.94
N SER A 266 -30.67 10.06 -5.66
CA SER A 266 -31.77 10.33 -4.74
C SER A 266 -33.03 9.62 -5.19
N LYS A 267 -33.35 9.67 -6.49
CA LYS A 267 -34.46 8.92 -7.08
C LYS A 267 -34.28 7.41 -6.88
N MET A 268 -33.07 6.90 -7.05
CA MET A 268 -32.79 5.48 -6.83
C MET A 268 -32.97 5.08 -5.36
N ILE A 269 -32.57 5.92 -4.40
CA ILE A 269 -32.61 5.59 -2.98
C ILE A 269 -34.02 5.79 -2.39
N LEU A 270 -34.64 6.93 -2.69
CA LEU A 270 -35.95 7.30 -2.15
C LEU A 270 -37.09 6.55 -2.85
N ASP A 271 -37.15 6.57 -4.19
CA ASP A 271 -38.29 5.97 -4.92
C ASP A 271 -38.23 4.43 -4.92
N LYS A 272 -37.03 3.83 -5.00
CA LYS A 272 -36.91 2.36 -4.98
C LYS A 272 -36.81 1.78 -3.57
N GLY A 273 -36.79 2.62 -2.54
CA GLY A 273 -36.57 2.20 -1.16
C GLY A 273 -35.27 1.40 -1.04
N ILE A 274 -34.12 2.05 -1.20
CA ILE A 274 -32.85 1.46 -0.77
C ILE A 274 -32.67 1.81 0.72
N PRO A 275 -32.30 0.86 1.59
CA PRO A 275 -32.13 1.10 3.02
C PRO A 275 -30.85 1.90 3.31
N GLN A 276 -30.83 3.17 2.91
CA GLN A 276 -29.70 4.09 3.11
C GLN A 276 -30.21 5.52 3.35
N GLN A 277 -29.64 6.22 4.33
CA GLN A 277 -29.93 7.62 4.59
C GLN A 277 -29.22 8.50 3.55
N LEU A 278 -29.98 9.37 2.89
CA LEU A 278 -29.51 10.31 1.89
C LEU A 278 -29.31 11.68 2.54
N GLY A 279 -28.06 12.14 2.59
CA GLY A 279 -27.67 13.45 3.07
C GLY A 279 -27.11 14.35 1.97
N ILE A 280 -27.14 15.66 2.20
CA ILE A 280 -26.48 16.66 1.36
C ILE A 280 -25.74 17.69 2.22
N LEU A 281 -24.63 18.19 1.69
CA LEU A 281 -23.83 19.27 2.24
C LEU A 281 -23.39 20.17 1.06
N PRO A 282 -23.67 21.48 1.08
CA PRO A 282 -23.23 22.38 0.03
C PRO A 282 -21.72 22.63 0.10
N LEU A 283 -21.11 22.76 -1.08
CA LEU A 283 -19.76 23.30 -1.27
C LEU A 283 -19.88 24.64 -2.01
N VAL A 284 -19.34 25.70 -1.42
CA VAL A 284 -19.44 27.06 -1.98
C VAL A 284 -18.10 27.46 -2.58
N GLU A 285 -18.06 27.65 -3.90
CA GLU A 285 -16.86 28.12 -4.62
C GLU A 285 -17.06 29.52 -5.25
N ASN A 286 -18.30 29.90 -5.56
CA ASN A 286 -18.62 31.15 -6.22
C ASN A 286 -19.83 31.86 -5.59
N GLU A 287 -20.07 33.12 -5.96
CA GLU A 287 -21.19 33.93 -5.42
C GLU A 287 -22.56 33.30 -5.69
N LYS A 288 -22.71 32.62 -6.84
CA LYS A 288 -23.96 31.95 -7.21
C LYS A 288 -24.24 30.74 -6.32
N ASP A 289 -23.23 29.92 -6.02
CA ASP A 289 -23.30 28.82 -5.06
C ASP A 289 -23.70 29.35 -3.69
N SER A 290 -23.08 30.45 -3.25
CA SER A 290 -23.40 31.09 -1.98
C SER A 290 -24.89 31.49 -1.94
N ARG A 291 -25.37 32.19 -2.98
CA ARG A 291 -26.78 32.60 -3.07
C ARG A 291 -27.73 31.40 -3.00
N VAL A 292 -27.53 30.37 -3.81
CA VAL A 292 -28.39 29.17 -3.81
C VAL A 292 -28.32 28.42 -2.47
N THR A 293 -27.15 28.38 -1.84
CA THR A 293 -26.94 27.75 -0.52
C THR A 293 -27.66 28.49 0.60
N GLN A 294 -27.56 29.82 0.64
CA GLN A 294 -28.26 30.63 1.63
C GLN A 294 -29.78 30.46 1.49
N MET A 295 -30.29 30.45 0.26
CA MET A 295 -31.71 30.21 -0.01
C MET A 295 -32.16 28.80 0.41
N PHE A 296 -31.34 27.77 0.15
CA PHE A 296 -31.62 26.40 0.57
C PHE A 296 -31.77 26.27 2.09
N TYR A 297 -30.84 26.81 2.87
CA TYR A 297 -30.93 26.79 4.34
C TYR A 297 -32.05 27.68 4.88
N HIS A 298 -32.36 28.78 4.21
CA HIS A 298 -33.49 29.61 4.58
C HIS A 298 -34.82 28.87 4.47
N ILE A 299 -35.03 28.13 3.38
CA ILE A 299 -36.22 27.29 3.20
C ILE A 299 -36.29 26.20 4.29
N LEU A 300 -35.15 25.65 4.71
CA LEU A 300 -35.11 24.68 5.82
C LEU A 300 -35.44 25.27 7.19
N GLU A 301 -35.17 26.56 7.42
CA GLU A 301 -35.52 27.25 8.67
C GLU A 301 -37.02 27.58 8.72
N VAL A 302 -37.60 28.00 7.61
CA VAL A 302 -38.98 28.56 7.57
C VAL A 302 -40.03 27.53 7.11
N GLY A 303 -39.63 26.53 6.33
CA GLY A 303 -40.51 25.58 5.65
C GLY A 303 -40.18 24.12 5.92
N GLU A 304 -40.65 23.24 5.03
CA GLU A 304 -40.42 21.80 5.14
C GLU A 304 -39.19 21.31 4.34
N LEU A 305 -38.60 20.21 4.79
CA LEU A 305 -37.49 19.52 4.12
C LEU A 305 -37.77 19.19 2.64
N LYS A 306 -39.02 18.84 2.32
CA LYS A 306 -39.47 18.55 0.94
C LYS A 306 -39.45 19.79 0.05
N GLU A 307 -39.71 20.96 0.60
CA GLU A 307 -39.70 22.23 -0.14
C GLU A 307 -38.27 22.61 -0.52
N ALA A 308 -37.31 22.41 0.38
CA ALA A 308 -35.89 22.64 0.11
C ALA A 308 -35.35 21.73 -0.99
N LEU A 309 -35.74 20.44 -0.98
CA LEU A 309 -35.39 19.50 -2.06
C LEU A 309 -36.05 19.89 -3.39
N ALA A 310 -37.33 20.30 -3.35
CA ALA A 310 -38.07 20.75 -4.52
C ALA A 310 -37.46 22.03 -5.13
N PHE A 311 -36.96 22.95 -4.31
CA PHE A 311 -36.23 24.14 -4.76
C PHE A 311 -34.98 23.75 -5.54
N LEU A 312 -34.14 22.85 -5.01
CA LEU A 312 -32.96 22.37 -5.72
C LEU A 312 -33.33 21.67 -7.04
N TYR A 313 -34.43 20.92 -7.07
CA TYR A 313 -34.89 20.25 -8.28
C TYR A 313 -35.38 21.25 -9.34
N LYS A 314 -36.16 22.26 -8.94
CA LYS A 314 -36.58 23.34 -9.83
C LYS A 314 -35.41 24.15 -10.36
N TYR A 315 -34.40 24.43 -9.52
CA TYR A 315 -33.19 25.10 -9.96
C TYR A 315 -32.39 24.26 -10.98
N PHE A 316 -32.33 22.95 -10.77
CA PHE A 316 -31.73 22.02 -11.72
C PHE A 316 -32.42 22.02 -13.09
N ASP A 317 -33.76 22.04 -13.11
CA ASP A 317 -34.58 22.01 -14.34
C ASP A 317 -34.71 23.40 -15.02
N ALA A 318 -34.52 24.48 -14.27
CA ALA A 318 -34.64 25.84 -14.77
C ALA A 318 -33.60 26.16 -15.87
N LYS A 319 -33.99 26.96 -16.87
CA LYS A 319 -33.06 27.56 -17.83
C LYS A 319 -32.43 28.81 -17.20
N ALA A 320 -31.27 29.23 -17.72
CA ALA A 320 -30.53 30.39 -17.18
C ALA A 320 -31.37 31.67 -17.11
N GLU A 321 -32.32 31.86 -18.04
CA GLU A 321 -33.22 33.01 -18.11
C GLU A 321 -34.30 33.00 -16.99
N ASP A 322 -34.63 31.82 -16.47
CA ASP A 322 -35.70 31.62 -15.48
C ASP A 322 -35.18 31.58 -14.03
N GLU A 323 -33.86 31.57 -13.83
CA GLU A 323 -33.24 31.43 -12.50
C GLU A 323 -33.57 32.59 -11.57
N GLU A 324 -33.53 33.84 -12.07
CA GLU A 324 -33.89 35.01 -11.26
C GLU A 324 -35.36 35.03 -10.86
N GLN A 325 -36.25 34.52 -11.72
CA GLN A 325 -37.66 34.36 -11.37
C GLN A 325 -37.84 33.35 -10.24
N LEU A 326 -37.11 32.23 -10.29
CA LEU A 326 -37.10 31.24 -9.21
C LEU A 326 -36.54 31.84 -7.91
N PHE A 327 -35.50 32.67 -7.98
CA PHE A 327 -34.92 33.31 -6.80
C PHE A 327 -35.87 34.30 -6.13
N ASN A 328 -36.65 35.05 -6.91
CA ASN A 328 -37.66 35.98 -6.37
C ASN A 328 -38.83 35.29 -5.66
N LEU A 329 -39.05 33.99 -5.87
CA LEU A 329 -40.09 33.23 -5.18
C LEU A 329 -39.74 32.89 -3.73
N VAL A 330 -38.44 32.92 -3.39
CA VAL A 330 -37.97 32.65 -2.03
C VAL A 330 -37.86 33.98 -1.31
N ALA A 331 -38.44 34.06 -0.11
CA ALA A 331 -38.30 35.25 0.72
C ALA A 331 -36.81 35.54 0.98
N ASN A 332 -36.43 36.82 0.89
CA ASN A 332 -35.04 37.19 1.14
C ASN A 332 -34.66 36.80 2.59
N PRO A 333 -33.54 36.08 2.81
CA PRO A 333 -33.11 35.62 4.14
C PRO A 333 -32.74 36.75 5.13
N GLY A 334 -32.90 38.02 4.75
CA GLY A 334 -32.52 39.19 5.56
C GLY A 334 -31.01 39.31 5.72
N GLU A 335 -30.55 39.78 6.89
CA GLU A 335 -29.12 39.89 7.26
C GLU A 335 -28.51 38.57 7.79
N LYS A 336 -29.32 37.51 7.93
CA LYS A 336 -28.87 36.23 8.50
C LYS A 336 -28.06 35.45 7.46
N SER A 337 -26.84 35.08 7.80
CA SER A 337 -25.98 34.21 6.99
C SER A 337 -25.83 32.85 7.65
N TYR A 338 -26.11 31.79 6.92
CA TYR A 338 -25.85 30.42 7.35
C TYR A 338 -24.39 30.07 7.04
N LEU A 339 -23.60 29.76 8.07
CA LEU A 339 -22.17 29.43 7.97
C LEU A 339 -21.85 28.05 8.58
N GLN A 340 -22.86 27.35 9.10
CA GLN A 340 -22.70 26.04 9.76
C GLN A 340 -22.07 24.98 8.85
N TYR A 341 -22.34 25.04 7.54
CA TYR A 341 -21.74 24.14 6.56
C TYR A 341 -20.23 24.38 6.39
N GLU A 342 -19.74 25.62 6.54
CA GLU A 342 -18.30 25.93 6.44
C GLU A 342 -17.52 25.33 7.61
N ASN A 343 -18.10 25.35 8.82
CA ASN A 343 -17.54 24.69 9.99
C ASN A 343 -17.39 23.18 9.74
N THR A 344 -18.41 22.57 9.12
CA THR A 344 -18.39 21.15 8.77
C THR A 344 -17.33 20.85 7.70
N LEU A 345 -17.28 21.63 6.62
CA LEU A 345 -16.31 21.46 5.54
C LEU A 345 -14.87 21.60 6.03
N SER A 346 -14.59 22.61 6.86
CA SER A 346 -13.26 22.85 7.43
C SER A 346 -12.84 21.77 8.43
N LYS A 347 -13.74 21.34 9.33
CA LYS A 347 -13.50 20.25 10.30
C LYS A 347 -13.11 18.93 9.63
N TYR A 348 -13.66 18.63 8.46
CA TYR A 348 -13.36 17.42 7.70
C TYR A 348 -12.46 17.65 6.47
N SER A 349 -11.85 18.84 6.32
CA SER A 349 -10.97 19.20 5.20
C SER A 349 -11.55 18.83 3.82
N ILE A 350 -12.85 19.08 3.60
CA ILE A 350 -13.52 18.79 2.33
C ILE A 350 -13.48 20.04 1.45
N THR A 351 -12.62 20.03 0.45
CA THR A 351 -12.38 21.18 -0.45
C THR A 351 -12.83 20.91 -1.89
N GLU A 352 -13.35 19.71 -2.16
CA GLU A 352 -13.69 19.25 -3.51
C GLU A 352 -15.02 18.50 -3.47
N PRO A 353 -15.79 18.48 -4.58
CA PRO A 353 -17.02 17.71 -4.68
C PRO A 353 -16.78 16.23 -4.34
N SER A 354 -17.49 15.75 -3.34
CA SER A 354 -17.22 14.45 -2.70
C SER A 354 -18.52 13.74 -2.36
N VAL A 355 -18.45 12.41 -2.27
CA VAL A 355 -19.52 11.56 -1.75
C VAL A 355 -18.97 10.88 -0.52
N VAL A 356 -19.67 11.00 0.60
CA VAL A 356 -19.28 10.38 1.87
C VAL A 356 -20.16 9.17 2.09
N ILE A 357 -19.57 7.98 2.17
CA ILE A 357 -20.30 6.71 2.29
C ILE A 357 -19.94 6.10 3.63
N ASN A 358 -20.94 6.04 4.53
CA ASN A 358 -20.75 5.59 5.91
C ASN A 358 -19.51 6.23 6.59
N GLY A 359 -19.28 7.52 6.34
CA GLY A 359 -18.17 8.28 6.91
C GLY A 359 -16.85 8.24 6.12
N VAL A 360 -16.76 7.50 5.02
CA VAL A 360 -15.58 7.48 4.14
C VAL A 360 -15.75 8.49 3.02
N ILE A 361 -14.82 9.45 2.92
CA ILE A 361 -14.92 10.58 1.98
C ILE A 361 -14.26 10.20 0.65
N VAL A 362 -15.06 10.08 -0.42
CA VAL A 362 -14.61 9.74 -1.78
C VAL A 362 -14.82 10.92 -2.72
N ASN A 363 -13.81 11.24 -3.54
CA ASN A 363 -13.91 12.35 -4.50
C ASN A 363 -14.82 11.97 -5.68
N MET A 364 -15.83 12.81 -5.97
CA MET A 364 -16.79 12.57 -7.05
C MET A 364 -16.20 12.81 -8.45
N ARG A 365 -15.09 13.54 -8.57
CA ARG A 365 -14.37 13.74 -9.83
C ARG A 365 -13.63 12.47 -10.30
N SER A 366 -13.41 11.50 -9.42
CA SER A 366 -12.77 10.22 -9.76
C SER A 366 -13.68 9.37 -10.63
N THR A 367 -13.20 8.81 -11.74
CA THR A 367 -13.99 7.88 -12.57
C THR A 367 -14.40 6.60 -11.83
N LYS A 368 -13.79 6.33 -10.66
CA LYS A 368 -13.96 5.10 -9.88
C LYS A 368 -14.85 5.25 -8.65
N TRP A 369 -15.41 6.43 -8.36
CA TRP A 369 -16.13 6.66 -7.09
C TRP A 369 -17.34 5.73 -6.90
N GLN A 370 -18.06 5.40 -7.98
CA GLN A 370 -19.21 4.48 -7.94
C GLN A 370 -18.78 3.04 -7.63
N ALA A 371 -17.65 2.60 -8.19
CA ALA A 371 -17.10 1.28 -7.89
C ALA A 371 -16.61 1.20 -6.44
N GLN A 372 -15.94 2.27 -5.96
CA GLN A 372 -15.51 2.37 -4.57
C GLN A 372 -16.70 2.36 -3.60
N MET A 373 -17.82 3.00 -3.96
CA MET A 373 -19.06 2.93 -3.19
C MET A 373 -19.58 1.50 -3.04
N GLY A 374 -19.66 0.75 -4.14
CA GLY A 374 -20.09 -0.65 -4.09
C GLY A 374 -19.18 -1.50 -3.20
N LEU A 375 -17.86 -1.33 -3.31
CA LEU A 375 -16.89 -2.04 -2.47
C LEU A 375 -16.99 -1.67 -0.99
N GLN A 376 -17.19 -0.38 -0.67
CA GLN A 376 -17.37 0.10 0.70
C GLN A 376 -18.59 -0.56 1.36
N ILE A 377 -19.71 -0.63 0.64
CA ILE A 377 -20.93 -1.27 1.14
C ILE A 377 -20.69 -2.75 1.42
N VAL A 378 -20.03 -3.48 0.51
CA VAL A 378 -19.69 -4.91 0.74
C VAL A 378 -18.85 -5.08 2.00
N HIS A 379 -17.86 -4.23 2.19
CA HIS A 379 -16.98 -4.27 3.36
C HIS A 379 -17.78 -3.99 4.65
N ASP A 380 -18.58 -2.94 4.66
CA ASP A 380 -19.36 -2.50 5.83
C ASP A 380 -20.41 -3.53 6.23
N VAL A 381 -21.09 -4.16 5.28
CA VAL A 381 -22.03 -5.26 5.56
C VAL A 381 -21.29 -6.44 6.19
N LYS A 382 -20.11 -6.83 5.67
CA LYS A 382 -19.30 -7.91 6.28
C LYS A 382 -18.84 -7.58 7.69
N LEU A 383 -18.45 -6.33 7.94
CA LEU A 383 -18.06 -5.85 9.27
C LEU A 383 -19.23 -6.00 10.26
N LEU A 384 -20.43 -5.57 9.87
CA LEU A 384 -21.64 -5.71 10.69
C LEU A 384 -22.02 -7.16 10.91
N GLN A 385 -21.94 -8.01 9.88
CA GLN A 385 -22.17 -9.46 10.01
C GLN A 385 -21.25 -10.10 11.04
N ASN A 386 -19.97 -9.74 11.03
CA ASN A 386 -19.02 -10.26 12.00
C ASN A 386 -19.32 -9.75 13.42
N ALA A 387 -19.67 -8.47 13.58
CA ALA A 387 -20.06 -7.91 14.86
C ALA A 387 -21.33 -8.59 15.44
N ILE A 388 -22.33 -8.84 14.60
CA ILE A 388 -23.58 -9.53 14.99
C ILE A 388 -23.30 -10.99 15.38
N ARG A 389 -22.47 -11.72 14.62
CA ARG A 389 -22.06 -13.10 14.98
C ARG A 389 -21.33 -13.16 16.32
N GLN A 390 -20.54 -12.15 16.65
CA GLN A 390 -19.82 -12.04 17.91
C GLN A 390 -20.71 -11.53 19.06
N GLY A 391 -21.90 -11.01 18.76
CA GLY A 391 -22.83 -10.43 19.74
C GLY A 391 -22.43 -9.04 20.24
N ASN A 392 -21.58 -8.33 19.50
CA ASN A 392 -21.12 -6.98 19.83
C ASN A 392 -22.20 -5.91 19.59
N ASP A 393 -23.34 -6.27 19.00
CA ASP A 393 -24.43 -5.36 18.62
C ASP A 393 -25.57 -5.27 19.65
N LYS A 394 -25.60 -6.16 20.65
CA LYS A 394 -26.79 -6.41 21.50
C LYS A 394 -27.30 -5.23 22.33
N ASN A 395 -26.49 -4.16 22.52
CA ASN A 395 -26.85 -2.99 23.32
C ASN A 395 -26.53 -1.65 22.65
N THR A 396 -26.16 -1.65 21.37
CA THR A 396 -25.72 -0.45 20.64
C THR A 396 -26.46 -0.33 19.31
N ALA A 397 -26.62 0.89 18.80
CA ALA A 397 -27.12 1.08 17.43
C ALA A 397 -26.12 0.48 16.43
N LEU A 398 -26.58 -0.15 15.35
CA LEU A 398 -25.65 -0.72 14.35
C LEU A 398 -24.81 0.37 13.67
N LYS A 399 -25.34 1.60 13.59
CA LYS A 399 -24.56 2.76 13.15
C LYS A 399 -23.36 3.02 14.06
N GLU A 400 -23.52 2.95 15.38
CA GLU A 400 -22.40 3.13 16.32
C GLU A 400 -21.36 2.02 16.19
N VAL A 401 -21.81 0.78 15.95
CA VAL A 401 -20.92 -0.34 15.66
C VAL A 401 -20.11 -0.08 14.39
N LEU A 402 -20.77 0.40 13.33
CA LEU A 402 -20.12 0.74 12.06
C LEU A 402 -19.11 1.90 12.20
N TYR A 403 -19.43 2.88 13.04
CA TYR A 403 -18.61 4.06 13.31
C TYR A 403 -17.66 3.89 14.50
N SER A 404 -17.48 2.66 15.00
CA SER A 404 -16.56 2.38 16.09
C SER A 404 -15.13 2.81 15.72
N GLY A 405 -14.52 3.66 16.55
CA GLY A 405 -13.19 4.21 16.32
C GLY A 405 -13.08 5.29 15.22
N SER A 406 -14.21 5.75 14.67
CA SER A 406 -14.23 6.86 13.70
C SER A 406 -13.79 8.19 14.33
N LYS A 407 -13.27 9.09 13.49
CA LYS A 407 -12.69 10.37 13.92
C LYS A 407 -13.68 11.52 13.78
N GLY A 408 -13.67 12.40 14.78
CA GLY A 408 -14.48 13.62 14.79
C GLY A 408 -13.95 14.76 13.91
N PHE A 409 -12.76 14.63 13.32
CA PHE A 409 -12.19 15.65 12.42
C PHE A 409 -11.18 14.99 11.47
N ARG A 410 -10.85 15.69 10.38
CA ARG A 410 -9.86 15.24 9.40
C ARG A 410 -8.83 16.34 9.14
N ASN A 411 -7.55 15.98 9.24
CA ASN A 411 -6.43 16.84 8.88
C ASN A 411 -5.61 16.20 7.77
N LEU A 412 -5.69 16.74 6.55
CA LEU A 412 -4.99 16.20 5.38
C LEU A 412 -3.46 16.36 5.43
N ARG A 413 -2.94 17.25 6.26
CA ARG A 413 -1.48 17.40 6.46
C ARG A 413 -0.90 16.21 7.21
N VAL A 414 -1.68 15.62 8.11
CA VAL A 414 -1.27 14.50 8.98
C VAL A 414 -1.79 13.17 8.45
N THR A 415 -3.05 13.12 8.04
CA THR A 415 -3.72 11.91 7.56
C THR A 415 -3.98 12.09 6.05
N PRO A 416 -3.10 11.54 5.18
CA PRO A 416 -3.20 11.77 3.75
C PRO A 416 -4.43 11.08 3.14
N LYS A 417 -4.81 11.50 1.93
CA LYS A 417 -5.88 10.84 1.15
C LYS A 417 -5.55 9.37 0.86
N ASP A 418 -4.27 9.07 0.60
CA ASP A 418 -3.75 7.71 0.38
C ASP A 418 -2.46 7.53 1.20
N PRO A 419 -2.36 6.50 2.06
CA PRO A 419 -1.14 6.19 2.82
C PRO A 419 0.10 5.98 1.92
N GLY A 420 -0.08 5.49 0.70
CA GLY A 420 1.03 5.29 -0.25
C GLY A 420 1.74 6.57 -0.69
N ASN A 421 1.17 7.75 -0.43
CA ASN A 421 1.79 9.04 -0.71
C ASN A 421 2.72 9.52 0.40
N ILE A 422 2.79 8.81 1.53
CA ILE A 422 3.68 9.17 2.64
C ILE A 422 5.14 8.93 2.21
N ARG A 423 5.99 9.92 2.47
CA ARG A 423 7.43 9.83 2.23
C ARG A 423 8.15 9.53 3.52
N TYR A 424 9.01 8.52 3.48
CA TYR A 424 9.84 8.11 4.61
C TYR A 424 11.31 8.31 4.25
N LYS A 425 12.08 8.82 5.19
CA LYS A 425 13.52 9.05 5.05
C LYS A 425 14.27 8.21 6.06
N ARG A 426 15.27 7.48 5.56
CA ARG A 426 16.10 6.61 6.39
C ARG A 426 16.86 7.45 7.42
N ILE A 427 16.85 7.01 8.67
CA ILE A 427 17.68 7.60 9.71
C ILE A 427 18.97 6.79 9.76
N MET A 428 20.10 7.46 9.64
CA MET A 428 21.43 6.86 9.68
C MET A 428 22.23 7.44 10.86
N ARG A 429 23.31 6.74 11.24
CA ARG A 429 24.12 7.09 12.41
C ARG A 429 24.81 8.45 12.27
N ASP A 430 25.24 8.80 11.07
CA ASP A 430 25.78 10.12 10.73
C ASP A 430 24.81 11.26 11.04
N LEU A 431 23.51 11.07 10.76
CA LEU A 431 22.46 12.06 11.06
C LEU A 431 22.27 12.19 12.57
N ILE A 432 22.35 11.06 13.29
CA ILE A 432 22.30 11.01 14.75
C ILE A 432 23.50 11.75 15.37
N ASP A 433 24.70 11.50 14.87
CA ASP A 433 25.94 12.06 15.40
C ASP A 433 26.05 13.57 15.10
N ALA A 434 25.48 14.02 13.97
CA ALA A 434 25.48 15.43 13.57
C ALA A 434 24.31 16.26 14.14
N SER A 435 23.44 15.67 14.96
CA SER A 435 22.29 16.35 15.57
C SER A 435 22.36 16.40 17.09
N VAL A 436 21.58 17.33 17.66
CA VAL A 436 21.44 17.50 19.12
C VAL A 436 20.12 16.92 19.57
N ALA A 437 20.11 16.11 20.63
CA ALA A 437 18.91 15.53 21.19
C ALA A 437 18.48 16.20 22.50
N PHE A 438 17.17 16.37 22.68
CA PHE A 438 16.53 16.77 23.92
C PHE A 438 15.49 15.73 24.30
N LYS A 439 15.64 15.10 25.48
CA LYS A 439 14.94 13.86 25.84
C LYS A 439 14.05 14.03 27.06
N LYS A 440 12.87 13.40 27.03
CA LYS A 440 11.97 13.21 28.15
C LYS A 440 11.61 11.74 28.27
N ASN A 441 12.05 11.13 29.37
CA ASN A 441 11.73 9.75 29.70
C ASN A 441 10.40 9.68 30.44
N VAL A 442 9.54 8.77 30.01
CA VAL A 442 8.27 8.46 30.67
C VAL A 442 8.22 6.96 30.93
N ASP A 443 8.36 6.19 29.86
CA ASP A 443 8.37 4.74 29.87
C ASP A 443 9.32 4.27 28.77
N LEU A 444 10.40 3.60 29.17
CA LEU A 444 11.41 3.09 28.24
C LEU A 444 11.00 1.72 27.67
N SER A 445 10.03 1.03 28.28
CA SER A 445 9.56 -0.28 27.80
C SER A 445 8.70 -0.20 26.54
N ARG A 446 8.31 1.01 26.13
CA ARG A 446 7.42 1.26 24.99
C ARG A 446 8.16 1.99 23.89
N ALA A 447 7.72 1.76 22.66
CA ALA A 447 8.11 2.52 21.47
C ALA A 447 8.19 4.03 21.74
N SER A 448 9.32 4.64 21.42
CA SER A 448 9.60 6.05 21.66
C SER A 448 9.17 6.95 20.51
N ILE A 449 8.95 8.22 20.82
CA ILE A 449 8.60 9.26 19.84
C ILE A 449 9.84 10.09 19.54
N THR A 450 10.19 10.21 18.26
CA THR A 450 11.31 11.05 17.80
C THR A 450 10.83 12.07 16.79
N PHE A 451 10.90 13.35 17.16
CA PHE A 451 10.76 14.48 16.23
C PHE A 451 12.13 14.94 15.75
N TRP A 452 12.37 14.99 14.45
CA TRP A 452 13.55 15.61 13.86
C TRP A 452 13.19 16.96 13.29
N LEU A 453 13.89 17.99 13.72
CA LEU A 453 13.75 19.34 13.21
C LEU A 453 14.99 19.65 12.37
N ILE A 454 14.81 19.67 11.06
CA ILE A 454 15.89 19.83 10.08
C ILE A 454 15.74 21.18 9.39
N GLY A 455 16.73 22.04 9.57
CA GLY A 455 16.75 23.37 8.95
C GLY A 455 17.64 24.34 9.71
N ASP A 456 17.61 25.61 9.31
CA ASP A 456 18.34 26.66 10.00
C ASP A 456 17.63 27.02 11.32
N PHE A 457 18.26 26.69 12.43
CA PHE A 457 17.73 26.92 13.79
C PHE A 457 17.70 28.39 14.20
N ASN A 458 18.13 29.31 13.35
CA ASN A 458 17.98 30.75 13.56
C ASN A 458 16.70 31.31 12.91
N THR A 459 15.96 30.51 12.14
CA THR A 459 14.74 30.92 11.43
C THR A 459 13.49 30.83 12.30
N GLN A 460 12.53 31.74 12.07
CA GLN A 460 11.28 31.80 12.83
C GLN A 460 10.46 30.49 12.73
N VAL A 461 10.38 29.89 11.54
CA VAL A 461 9.60 28.67 11.31
C VAL A 461 10.14 27.52 12.16
N ILE A 462 11.45 27.32 12.18
CA ILE A 462 12.11 26.28 12.97
C ILE A 462 11.98 26.56 14.47
N LEU A 463 12.23 27.79 14.91
CA LEU A 463 12.11 28.17 16.32
C LEU A 463 10.68 28.00 16.85
N ASP A 464 9.68 28.40 16.08
CA ASP A 464 8.27 28.24 16.47
C ASP A 464 7.84 26.78 16.44
N GLN A 465 8.27 26.00 15.44
CA GLN A 465 8.04 24.56 15.41
C GLN A 465 8.68 23.86 16.63
N PHE A 466 9.89 24.26 17.00
CA PHE A 466 10.57 23.75 18.19
C PHE A 466 9.74 24.05 19.45
N LYS A 467 9.21 25.28 19.61
CA LYS A 467 8.32 25.63 20.74
C LYS A 467 7.07 24.75 20.78
N GLN A 468 6.44 24.48 19.63
CA GLN A 468 5.26 23.59 19.57
C GLN A 468 5.62 22.16 19.99
N ILE A 469 6.78 21.65 19.57
CA ILE A 469 7.26 20.32 19.97
C ILE A 469 7.54 20.28 21.49
N LEU A 470 8.19 21.29 22.06
CA LEU A 470 8.38 21.37 23.51
C LEU A 470 7.04 21.45 24.27
N GLY A 471 6.07 22.17 23.71
CA GLY A 471 4.69 22.22 24.23
C GLY A 471 4.02 20.85 24.24
N PHE A 472 4.15 20.10 23.15
CA PHE A 472 3.71 18.72 23.03
C PHE A 472 4.39 17.80 24.05
N MET A 473 5.73 17.79 24.08
CA MET A 473 6.52 16.96 25.00
C MET A 473 6.18 17.24 26.46
N ARG A 474 5.87 18.49 26.81
CA ARG A 474 5.44 18.85 28.17
C ARG A 474 4.07 18.27 28.52
N GLN A 475 3.10 18.31 27.59
CA GLN A 475 1.72 17.87 27.84
C GLN A 475 1.54 16.35 27.70
N TYR A 476 2.30 15.72 26.80
CA TYR A 476 2.17 14.30 26.49
C TYR A 476 2.98 13.44 27.48
N ASN A 477 2.30 12.51 28.14
CA ASN A 477 2.90 11.56 29.09
C ASN A 477 2.58 10.10 28.73
N GLY A 478 2.25 9.82 27.46
CA GLY A 478 1.88 8.46 27.03
C GLY A 478 3.08 7.56 26.74
N ARG A 479 4.19 8.13 26.24
CA ARG A 479 5.42 7.45 25.81
C ARG A 479 6.61 8.38 26.02
N SER A 480 7.81 7.82 26.05
CA SER A 480 9.04 8.62 26.03
C SER A 480 9.16 9.41 24.73
N THR A 481 9.64 10.64 24.83
CA THR A 481 9.69 11.59 23.71
C THR A 481 11.08 12.20 23.59
N GLN A 482 11.54 12.38 22.36
CA GLN A 482 12.73 13.15 22.06
C GLN A 482 12.50 14.09 20.88
N VAL A 483 13.19 15.22 20.90
CA VAL A 483 13.36 16.09 19.73
C VAL A 483 14.83 16.18 19.39
N ARG A 484 15.16 15.87 18.14
CA ARG A 484 16.48 15.99 17.55
C ARG A 484 16.51 17.21 16.65
N VAL A 485 17.49 18.09 16.84
CA VAL A 485 17.69 19.29 16.04
C VAL A 485 18.90 19.08 15.15
N PHE A 486 18.67 19.05 13.84
CA PHE A 486 19.72 19.06 12.83
C PHE A 486 19.81 20.48 12.27
N ASN A 487 20.68 21.29 12.87
CA ASN A 487 20.87 22.67 12.47
C ASN A 487 21.75 22.78 11.22
N THR A 488 21.22 23.28 10.11
CA THR A 488 21.98 23.47 8.86
C THR A 488 22.86 24.73 8.87
N ALA A 489 22.63 25.66 9.81
CA ALA A 489 23.47 26.84 9.96
C ALA A 489 24.81 26.49 10.61
N LYS A 490 25.87 27.18 10.16
CA LYS A 490 27.24 27.05 10.69
C LYS A 490 27.33 27.43 12.17
N ASN A 491 26.64 28.49 12.57
CA ASN A 491 26.58 28.97 13.95
C ASN A 491 25.13 29.19 14.39
N SER A 492 24.81 28.77 15.61
CA SER A 492 23.56 29.13 16.28
C SER A 492 23.81 29.27 17.78
N ASP A 493 23.91 30.51 18.24
CA ASP A 493 24.13 30.82 19.67
C ASP A 493 22.97 30.31 20.53
N ILE A 494 21.75 30.35 19.98
CA ILE A 494 20.53 29.86 20.62
C ILE A 494 20.65 28.35 20.88
N LEU A 495 20.98 27.58 19.84
CA LEU A 495 21.13 26.14 19.98
C LEU A 495 22.29 25.79 20.91
N ASN A 496 23.44 26.45 20.78
CA ASN A 496 24.61 26.23 21.62
C ASN A 496 24.31 26.46 23.11
N GLY A 497 23.57 27.53 23.43
CA GLY A 497 23.13 27.81 24.80
C GLY A 497 22.18 26.74 25.34
N LEU A 498 21.22 26.30 24.54
CA LEU A 498 20.30 25.21 24.90
C LEU A 498 21.03 23.87 25.09
N VAL A 499 22.01 23.57 24.24
CA VAL A 499 22.82 22.35 24.32
C VAL A 499 23.59 22.32 25.64
N ALA A 500 24.30 23.41 25.95
CA ALA A 500 25.13 23.51 27.14
C ALA A 500 24.32 23.35 28.43
N GLU A 501 23.09 23.89 28.45
CA GLU A 501 22.23 23.79 29.63
C GLU A 501 21.45 22.46 29.68
N TYR A 502 20.95 21.93 28.57
CA TYR A 502 19.90 20.92 28.58
C TYR A 502 20.21 19.58 27.88
N ALA A 503 21.18 19.49 26.97
CA ALA A 503 21.33 18.29 26.13
C ALA A 503 21.70 17.01 26.90
N ASN A 504 22.45 17.14 28.00
CA ASN A 504 22.95 16.00 28.78
C ASN A 504 22.05 15.60 29.95
N GLN A 505 20.83 16.14 30.03
CA GLN A 505 19.90 15.86 31.13
C GLN A 505 18.49 15.54 30.64
N LEU A 506 17.76 14.75 31.44
CA LEU A 506 16.37 14.45 31.18
C LEU A 506 15.50 15.67 31.50
N LEU A 507 14.68 16.07 30.52
CA LEU A 507 13.87 17.27 30.63
C LEU A 507 12.66 17.07 31.53
N THR A 508 12.50 17.99 32.49
CA THR A 508 11.32 18.11 33.35
C THR A 508 10.36 19.18 32.84
N SER A 509 9.09 19.14 33.31
CA SER A 509 8.05 20.11 32.95
C SER A 509 8.44 21.58 33.22
N SER A 510 9.27 21.84 34.24
CA SER A 510 9.76 23.18 34.55
C SER A 510 10.84 23.64 33.57
N MET A 511 11.71 22.72 33.14
CA MET A 511 12.77 22.97 32.17
C MET A 511 12.19 23.28 30.79
N PHE A 512 11.14 22.57 30.36
CA PHE A 512 10.42 22.91 29.13
C PHE A 512 9.92 24.36 29.13
N ARG A 513 9.38 24.86 30.26
CA ARG A 513 8.92 26.25 30.36
C ARG A 513 10.08 27.25 30.25
N LYS A 514 11.24 26.94 30.84
CA LYS A 514 12.44 27.79 30.73
C LYS A 514 12.94 27.83 29.29
N MET A 515 13.07 26.67 28.65
CA MET A 515 13.46 26.56 27.23
C MET A 515 12.52 27.36 26.32
N THR A 516 11.19 27.23 26.47
CA THR A 516 10.24 27.98 25.64
C THR A 516 10.41 29.50 25.82
N LYS A 517 10.73 29.99 27.02
CA LYS A 517 11.00 31.41 27.28
C LYS A 517 12.30 31.86 26.62
N SER A 518 13.39 31.10 26.80
CA SER A 518 14.70 31.42 26.20
C SER A 518 14.63 31.54 24.68
N VAL A 519 13.82 30.72 24.01
CA VAL A 519 13.60 30.77 22.55
C VAL A 519 12.67 31.95 22.16
N GLY A 520 11.84 32.45 23.07
CA GLY A 520 10.91 33.56 22.82
C GLY A 520 11.56 34.95 22.87
N ASP A 521 12.61 35.14 23.66
CA ASP A 521 13.16 36.46 24.00
C ASP A 521 14.27 36.94 23.04
N MET A 522 14.75 36.11 22.10
CA MET A 522 15.94 36.42 21.27
C MET A 522 15.60 36.90 19.86
N ARG A 523 16.44 37.81 19.33
CA ARG A 523 16.29 38.42 18.00
C ARG A 523 16.59 37.41 16.89
N ILE A 524 15.66 37.28 15.95
CA ILE A 524 15.72 36.44 14.76
C ILE A 524 16.84 36.93 13.83
N GLN A 525 17.68 36.01 13.33
CA GLN A 525 18.61 36.31 12.24
C GLN A 525 17.96 35.88 10.92
N THR A 526 17.91 36.78 9.94
CA THR A 526 17.28 36.53 8.63
C THR A 526 18.16 35.74 7.66
N PHE A 527 19.46 35.60 7.94
CA PHE A 527 20.37 34.87 7.05
C PHE A 527 21.55 34.26 7.84
N SER A 528 21.66 32.94 7.81
CA SER A 528 22.81 32.20 8.37
C SER A 528 23.57 31.50 7.24
N GLU A 529 24.90 31.52 7.31
CA GLU A 529 25.74 30.73 6.40
C GLU A 529 25.49 29.23 6.65
N SER A 530 25.25 28.47 5.58
CA SER A 530 25.02 27.01 5.67
C SER A 530 26.34 26.26 5.90
N ASP A 531 26.30 25.21 6.72
CA ASP A 531 27.43 24.32 6.96
C ASP A 531 27.55 23.26 5.85
N PRO A 532 28.61 23.29 5.01
CA PRO A 532 28.73 22.36 3.88
C PRO A 532 28.82 20.89 4.32
N ALA A 533 29.40 20.58 5.48
CA ALA A 533 29.49 19.21 5.96
C ALA A 533 28.11 18.64 6.31
N LYS A 534 27.23 19.47 6.86
CA LYS A 534 25.86 19.08 7.18
C LYS A 534 24.98 18.97 5.94
N VAL A 535 25.22 19.81 4.95
CA VAL A 535 24.57 19.73 3.64
C VAL A 535 24.89 18.38 2.97
N GLU A 536 26.16 17.98 2.94
CA GLU A 536 26.57 16.68 2.38
C GLU A 536 25.88 15.49 3.08
N ILE A 537 25.74 15.55 4.41
CA ILE A 537 25.00 14.52 5.18
C ILE A 537 23.54 14.47 4.73
N LEU A 538 22.87 15.60 4.57
CA LEU A 538 21.46 15.64 4.13
C LEU A 538 21.30 15.12 2.69
N GLU A 539 22.23 15.47 1.78
CA GLU A 539 22.24 14.96 0.41
C GLU A 539 22.40 13.44 0.37
N ARG A 540 23.34 12.90 1.15
CA ARG A 540 23.55 11.45 1.28
C ARG A 540 22.32 10.73 1.82
N ASN A 541 21.56 11.37 2.70
CA ASN A 541 20.32 10.85 3.26
C ASN A 541 19.08 11.16 2.39
N GLN A 542 19.26 11.75 1.20
CA GLN A 542 18.18 12.12 0.27
C GLN A 542 17.11 13.03 0.91
N ILE A 543 17.52 13.90 1.83
CA ILE A 543 16.67 14.90 2.48
C ILE A 543 16.81 16.23 1.72
N GLN A 544 15.69 16.86 1.38
CA GLN A 544 15.68 18.10 0.59
C GLN A 544 16.32 19.27 1.38
N LEU A 545 17.29 19.94 0.76
CA LEU A 545 18.07 21.02 1.38
C LEU A 545 17.34 22.37 1.41
N HIS A 546 16.53 22.66 0.38
CA HIS A 546 15.99 24.00 0.15
C HIS A 546 14.80 24.33 1.05
N GLN A 547 14.34 23.39 1.87
CA GLN A 547 13.15 23.53 2.68
C GLN A 547 13.36 22.95 4.07
N SER A 548 12.88 23.69 5.07
CA SER A 548 12.81 23.19 6.44
C SER A 548 11.85 21.99 6.50
N SER A 549 12.25 20.95 7.24
CA SER A 549 11.47 19.73 7.35
C SER A 549 11.37 19.23 8.78
N LEU A 550 10.25 18.58 9.05
CA LEU A 550 9.99 17.84 10.28
C LEU A 550 9.98 16.36 9.92
N LEU A 551 10.82 15.54 10.54
CA LEU A 551 10.65 14.08 10.47
C LEU A 551 10.00 13.58 11.76
N PHE A 552 9.08 12.64 11.64
CA PHE A 552 8.51 11.90 12.77
C PHE A 552 8.81 10.42 12.60
N ASN A 553 9.72 9.86 13.40
CA ASN A 553 10.18 8.48 13.30
C ASN A 553 10.33 8.01 11.83
N SER A 554 11.18 8.69 11.04
CA SER A 554 11.38 8.60 9.58
C SER A 554 10.36 9.27 8.63
N ARG A 555 9.11 9.55 9.04
CA ARG A 555 8.12 10.17 8.15
C ARG A 555 8.43 11.65 7.91
N GLN A 556 8.54 12.06 6.65
CA GLN A 556 8.88 13.45 6.29
C GLN A 556 7.64 14.33 6.13
N PHE A 557 7.68 15.51 6.76
CA PHE A 557 6.75 16.61 6.57
C PHE A 557 7.51 17.86 6.13
N ARG A 558 6.92 18.58 5.18
CA ARG A 558 7.39 19.92 4.79
C ARG A 558 6.90 20.94 5.82
N LEU A 559 7.79 21.80 6.28
CA LEU A 559 7.44 22.89 7.21
C LEU A 559 7.15 24.18 6.44
N ASP A 560 6.12 24.17 5.60
CA ASP A 560 5.59 25.40 5.00
C ASP A 560 4.81 26.23 6.04
N THR A 561 4.14 25.54 6.97
CA THR A 561 3.44 26.13 8.12
C THR A 561 3.74 25.33 9.38
N VAL A 562 3.76 26.00 10.53
CA VAL A 562 4.04 25.37 11.83
C VAL A 562 2.91 24.40 12.20
N PHE A 563 3.27 23.21 12.68
CA PHE A 563 2.35 22.25 13.26
C PHE A 563 2.03 22.62 14.71
N SER A 564 0.75 22.77 15.01
CA SER A 564 0.27 22.99 16.38
C SER A 564 0.42 21.74 17.26
N VAL A 565 0.39 21.90 18.59
CA VAL A 565 0.42 20.77 19.53
C VAL A 565 -0.66 19.72 19.25
N GLN A 566 -1.86 20.15 18.83
CA GLN A 566 -2.95 19.24 18.48
C GLN A 566 -2.62 18.42 17.23
N GLU A 567 -2.04 19.05 16.20
CA GLU A 567 -1.60 18.33 15.00
C GLU A 567 -0.45 17.36 15.31
N LEU A 568 0.48 17.72 16.19
CA LEU A 568 1.53 16.81 16.65
C LEU A 568 0.94 15.59 17.39
N GLN A 569 -0.11 15.77 18.18
CA GLN A 569 -0.86 14.66 18.79
C GLN A 569 -1.55 13.79 17.74
N GLN A 570 -2.11 14.39 16.69
CA GLN A 570 -2.72 13.65 15.58
C GLN A 570 -1.69 12.80 14.83
N ILE A 571 -0.46 13.29 14.65
CA ILE A 571 0.63 12.52 14.03
C ILE A 571 0.87 11.25 14.84
N VAL A 572 0.98 11.36 16.16
CA VAL A 572 1.13 10.20 17.06
C VAL A 572 -0.06 9.25 16.96
N GLN A 573 -1.29 9.77 16.99
CA GLN A 573 -2.52 8.96 16.89
C GLN A 573 -2.64 8.21 15.56
N TYR A 574 -2.06 8.75 14.48
CA TYR A 574 -2.04 8.10 13.18
C TYR A 574 -0.89 7.10 13.06
N GLU A 575 0.34 7.53 13.34
CA GLU A 575 1.56 6.76 13.06
C GLU A 575 1.73 5.51 13.93
N PHE A 576 1.31 5.55 15.19
CA PHE A 576 1.47 4.39 16.08
C PHE A 576 0.61 3.21 15.64
N PRO A 577 -0.74 3.34 15.55
CA PRO A 577 -1.58 2.22 15.12
C PRO A 577 -1.28 1.77 13.68
N GLN A 578 -0.95 2.70 12.79
CA GLN A 578 -0.71 2.37 11.38
C GLN A 578 0.65 1.73 11.12
N ARG A 579 1.69 2.08 11.90
CA ARG A 579 3.07 1.70 11.58
C ARG A 579 3.92 1.29 12.78
N LEU A 580 4.03 2.12 13.81
CA LEU A 580 5.03 1.88 14.87
C LEU A 580 4.64 0.73 15.81
N ASP A 581 3.36 0.60 16.16
CA ASP A 581 2.87 -0.49 17.01
C ASP A 581 2.87 -1.85 16.25
N THR A 582 3.00 -1.84 14.92
CA THR A 582 3.08 -3.07 14.08
C THR A 582 4.26 -3.95 14.48
N ILE A 583 5.38 -3.36 14.94
CA ILE A 583 6.53 -4.14 15.40
C ILE A 583 6.15 -4.96 16.65
N ASP A 584 5.52 -4.32 17.63
CA ASP A 584 5.06 -4.99 18.86
C ASP A 584 3.96 -6.01 18.59
N GLU A 585 3.10 -5.76 17.60
CA GLU A 585 2.09 -6.72 17.13
C GLU A 585 2.75 -7.99 16.56
N ILE A 586 3.84 -7.85 15.79
CA ILE A 586 4.59 -8.98 15.23
C ILE A 586 5.26 -9.79 16.34
N LEU A 587 5.95 -9.13 17.28
CA LEU A 587 6.61 -9.81 18.38
C LEU A 587 5.61 -10.63 19.22
N ARG A 588 4.42 -10.06 19.46
CA ARG A 588 3.32 -10.75 20.18
C ARG A 588 2.69 -11.89 19.37
N ALA A 589 2.61 -11.76 18.05
CA ALA A 589 2.02 -12.79 17.18
C ALA A 589 2.97 -13.98 16.94
N TYR A 590 4.29 -13.78 17.04
CA TYR A 590 5.31 -14.79 16.77
C TYR A 590 6.33 -14.92 17.91
N PRO A 591 5.91 -15.15 19.17
CA PRO A 591 6.80 -15.06 20.32
C PRO A 591 7.94 -16.08 20.29
N GLU A 592 7.73 -17.29 19.76
CA GLU A 592 8.77 -18.32 19.66
C GLU A 592 9.92 -17.91 18.72
N ASP A 593 9.60 -17.31 17.57
CA ASP A 593 10.60 -16.85 16.59
C ASP A 593 11.47 -15.71 17.16
N PHE A 594 10.92 -14.95 18.11
CA PHE A 594 11.56 -13.81 18.77
C PHE A 594 11.95 -14.12 20.22
N ALA A 595 12.05 -15.40 20.60
CA ALA A 595 12.48 -15.84 21.92
C ALA A 595 11.74 -15.19 23.11
N PHE A 596 10.46 -14.85 22.93
CA PHE A 596 9.60 -14.18 23.91
C PHE A 596 10.14 -12.82 24.39
N GLN A 597 11.04 -12.22 23.62
CA GLN A 597 11.64 -10.92 23.92
C GLN A 597 10.68 -9.79 23.57
N SER A 598 10.67 -8.76 24.41
CA SER A 598 10.05 -7.47 24.09
C SER A 598 10.96 -6.67 23.15
N ILE A 599 10.41 -5.62 22.52
CA ILE A 599 11.16 -4.82 21.56
C ILE A 599 12.45 -4.26 22.17
N THR A 600 12.42 -3.84 23.44
CA THR A 600 13.59 -3.24 24.12
C THR A 600 14.69 -4.24 24.44
N ASP A 601 14.38 -5.54 24.49
CA ASP A 601 15.36 -6.57 24.83
C ASP A 601 16.33 -6.85 23.66
N PHE A 602 15.95 -6.49 22.43
CA PHE A 602 16.82 -6.61 21.25
C PHE A 602 17.91 -5.53 21.19
N ARG A 603 17.77 -4.44 21.97
CA ARG A 603 18.68 -3.30 21.90
C ARG A 603 20.09 -3.67 22.40
N PRO A 604 21.15 -3.49 21.59
CA PRO A 604 22.52 -3.60 22.06
C PRO A 604 22.89 -2.44 23.00
N ASP A 605 23.73 -2.70 24.01
CA ASP A 605 24.16 -1.72 25.04
C ASP A 605 24.83 -0.45 24.49
N LEU A 606 25.34 -0.52 23.25
CA LEU A 606 26.01 0.59 22.57
C LEU A 606 25.05 1.72 22.15
N PHE A 607 23.74 1.47 22.14
CA PHE A 607 22.75 2.43 21.66
C PHE A 607 21.88 2.98 22.78
N ASP A 608 21.58 4.27 22.70
CA ASP A 608 20.51 4.88 23.48
C ASP A 608 19.14 4.33 23.06
N ASP A 609 18.21 4.15 24.01
CA ASP A 609 16.87 3.59 23.78
C ASP A 609 16.12 4.25 22.62
N MET A 610 16.06 5.59 22.62
CA MET A 610 15.22 6.31 21.66
C MET A 610 15.88 6.37 20.29
N ASP A 611 17.20 6.47 20.26
CA ASP A 611 17.99 6.51 19.02
C ASP A 611 18.01 5.15 18.33
N TRP A 612 18.15 4.06 19.10
CA TRP A 612 18.03 2.70 18.60
C TRP A 612 16.66 2.44 17.98
N PHE A 613 15.58 2.80 18.67
CA PHE A 613 14.23 2.59 18.18
C PHE A 613 13.96 3.37 16.88
N ASP A 614 14.49 4.58 16.77
CA ASP A 614 14.36 5.39 15.56
C ASP A 614 15.14 4.79 14.36
N LEU A 615 16.36 4.31 14.60
CA LEU A 615 17.14 3.57 13.60
C LEU A 615 16.37 2.33 13.12
N LEU A 616 15.88 1.51 14.05
CA LEU A 616 15.14 0.28 13.76
C LEU A 616 13.87 0.55 12.95
N THR A 617 13.03 1.48 13.41
CA THR A 617 11.77 1.80 12.74
C THR A 617 12.00 2.40 11.36
N SER A 618 13.02 3.25 11.19
CA SER A 618 13.37 3.78 9.87
C SER A 618 13.84 2.67 8.92
N LEU A 619 14.64 1.71 9.39
CA LEU A 619 15.15 0.60 8.60
C LEU A 619 14.03 -0.33 8.12
N ILE A 620 13.16 -0.74 9.05
CA ILE A 620 12.00 -1.60 8.74
C ILE A 620 11.04 -0.88 7.78
N THR A 621 10.77 0.41 8.01
CA THR A 621 9.85 1.18 7.15
C THR A 621 10.41 1.32 5.73
N MET A 622 11.71 1.58 5.57
CA MET A 622 12.36 1.68 4.26
C MET A 622 12.39 0.33 3.52
N SER A 623 12.45 -0.79 4.23
CA SER A 623 12.39 -2.12 3.62
C SER A 623 11.07 -2.42 2.91
N PHE A 624 10.00 -1.68 3.28
CA PHE A 624 8.66 -1.75 2.70
C PHE A 624 8.39 -0.62 1.70
N ASN A 625 8.71 0.63 2.05
CA ASN A 625 8.49 1.82 1.21
C ASN A 625 9.70 2.12 0.32
N MET A 626 10.09 1.19 -0.55
CA MET A 626 11.23 1.37 -1.45
C MET A 626 10.95 2.50 -2.47
N GLU A 627 11.58 3.67 -2.30
CA GLU A 627 11.35 4.86 -3.14
C GLU A 627 11.83 4.68 -4.60
N ASP A 628 12.64 3.66 -4.90
CA ASP A 628 13.46 3.59 -6.12
C ASP A 628 12.75 3.16 -7.42
N SER A 629 11.48 2.74 -7.38
CA SER A 629 10.81 2.28 -8.60
C SER A 629 9.76 3.28 -9.07
N MET A 630 10.12 4.09 -10.08
CA MET A 630 9.19 4.92 -10.86
C MET A 630 8.02 4.13 -11.46
N VAL A 631 8.13 2.79 -11.51
CA VAL A 631 7.17 1.88 -12.16
C VAL A 631 6.23 1.19 -11.17
N ARG A 632 6.46 1.28 -9.85
CA ARG A 632 5.65 0.50 -8.87
C ARG A 632 4.41 1.27 -8.45
N THR A 633 3.25 0.63 -8.61
CA THR A 633 1.94 1.15 -8.17
C THR A 633 1.41 0.43 -6.91
N ASP A 634 2.14 -0.57 -6.39
CA ASP A 634 1.66 -1.47 -5.33
C ASP A 634 2.78 -1.88 -4.34
N VAL A 635 2.46 -2.74 -3.39
CA VAL A 635 3.31 -3.24 -2.29
C VAL A 635 4.69 -3.73 -2.76
N ALA A 636 5.77 -3.26 -2.12
CA ALA A 636 7.13 -3.61 -2.53
C ALA A 636 7.62 -4.99 -2.06
N ARG A 637 7.03 -5.52 -0.96
CA ARG A 637 7.46 -6.77 -0.30
C ARG A 637 6.27 -7.60 0.14
N PHE A 638 6.31 -8.91 -0.11
CA PHE A 638 5.23 -9.84 0.20
C PHE A 638 5.67 -10.93 1.17
N ASP A 639 4.70 -11.46 1.91
CA ASP A 639 4.85 -12.68 2.69
C ASP A 639 4.30 -13.88 1.92
N PHE A 640 5.20 -14.77 1.50
CA PHE A 640 4.86 -15.97 0.74
C PHE A 640 4.65 -17.21 1.61
N SER A 641 4.66 -17.08 2.94
CA SER A 641 4.53 -18.23 3.86
C SER A 641 3.20 -18.98 3.73
N SER A 642 2.16 -18.35 3.20
CA SER A 642 0.85 -18.96 2.98
C SER A 642 0.77 -19.83 1.72
N LEU A 643 1.72 -19.70 0.78
CA LEU A 643 1.72 -20.46 -0.48
C LEU A 643 2.11 -21.93 -0.23
N ASN A 644 1.54 -22.81 -1.04
CA ASN A 644 1.96 -24.20 -1.12
C ASN A 644 3.23 -24.31 -1.98
N PHE A 645 4.29 -24.89 -1.40
CA PHE A 645 5.58 -25.11 -2.05
C PHE A 645 5.85 -26.56 -2.47
N ASP A 646 4.83 -27.43 -2.50
CA ASP A 646 4.95 -28.82 -2.98
C ASP A 646 5.50 -28.89 -4.41
N ASN A 647 5.12 -27.93 -5.24
CA ASN A 647 5.57 -27.80 -6.63
C ASN A 647 6.92 -27.07 -6.77
N ALA A 648 7.70 -26.92 -5.70
CA ALA A 648 8.94 -26.15 -5.71
C ALA A 648 10.20 -27.01 -5.89
N ILE A 649 11.16 -26.46 -6.62
CA ILE A 649 12.52 -26.98 -6.76
C ILE A 649 13.43 -26.14 -5.87
N SER A 650 13.99 -26.78 -4.84
CA SER A 650 15.02 -26.17 -4.00
C SER A 650 16.40 -26.53 -4.54
N LEU A 651 17.22 -25.53 -4.89
CA LEU A 651 18.55 -25.79 -5.47
C LEU A 651 19.58 -26.27 -4.44
N ARG A 652 19.36 -25.93 -3.17
CA ARG A 652 20.19 -26.31 -2.03
C ARG A 652 19.29 -26.55 -0.81
N LYS A 653 19.82 -27.22 0.22
CA LYS A 653 19.16 -27.28 1.53
C LYS A 653 19.03 -25.87 2.09
N TYR A 654 17.85 -25.54 2.62
CA TYR A 654 17.60 -24.26 3.25
C TYR A 654 18.50 -24.06 4.46
N ASP A 655 19.01 -22.84 4.60
CA ASP A 655 19.83 -22.41 5.72
C ASP A 655 19.33 -21.03 6.20
N GLY A 656 18.82 -20.98 7.44
CA GLY A 656 18.25 -19.77 8.03
C GLY A 656 19.27 -18.66 8.25
N ASN A 657 20.57 -19.01 8.36
CA ASN A 657 21.66 -18.06 8.59
C ASN A 657 22.10 -17.32 7.33
N LYS A 658 21.59 -17.72 6.16
CA LYS A 658 21.88 -17.00 4.92
C LYS A 658 21.01 -15.74 4.81
N PRO A 659 21.62 -14.59 4.47
CA PRO A 659 20.93 -13.31 4.45
C PRO A 659 19.87 -13.20 3.35
N LEU A 660 19.96 -14.02 2.30
CA LEU A 660 19.13 -13.88 1.11
C LEU A 660 18.32 -15.15 0.78
N ASP A 661 17.01 -14.98 0.68
CA ASP A 661 16.04 -15.96 0.21
C ASP A 661 15.46 -15.50 -1.13
N ILE A 662 15.90 -16.13 -2.22
CA ILE A 662 15.43 -15.85 -3.58
C ILE A 662 14.31 -16.84 -3.92
N LEU A 663 13.10 -16.32 -4.11
CA LEU A 663 11.95 -17.09 -4.60
C LEU A 663 11.64 -16.67 -6.02
N ILE A 664 11.51 -17.65 -6.91
CA ILE A 664 11.20 -17.43 -8.32
C ILE A 664 9.95 -18.22 -8.64
N VAL A 665 8.91 -17.52 -9.04
CA VAL A 665 7.64 -18.12 -9.42
C VAL A 665 7.58 -18.11 -10.94
N ILE A 666 7.35 -19.28 -11.53
CA ILE A 666 7.26 -19.42 -12.97
C ILE A 666 6.00 -20.18 -13.37
N ASP A 667 5.38 -19.74 -14.44
CA ASP A 667 4.53 -20.58 -15.25
C ASP A 667 5.40 -21.16 -16.39
N PRO A 668 5.57 -22.49 -16.50
CA PRO A 668 6.31 -23.12 -17.58
C PRO A 668 5.96 -22.65 -19.00
N VAL A 669 4.75 -22.15 -19.27
CA VAL A 669 4.39 -21.67 -20.61
C VAL A 669 4.62 -20.17 -20.81
N ASP A 670 4.82 -19.38 -19.76
CA ASP A 670 5.08 -17.94 -19.89
C ASP A 670 6.51 -17.70 -20.42
N GLU A 671 6.65 -16.88 -21.46
CA GLU A 671 7.95 -16.60 -22.08
C GLU A 671 8.94 -15.94 -21.12
N PHE A 672 8.46 -15.17 -20.14
CA PHE A 672 9.31 -14.54 -19.14
C PHE A 672 10.01 -15.58 -18.25
N SER A 673 9.39 -16.73 -18.03
CA SER A 673 9.96 -17.85 -17.29
C SER A 673 11.28 -18.33 -17.90
N GLN A 674 11.41 -18.33 -19.23
CA GLN A 674 12.66 -18.71 -19.92
C GLN A 674 13.85 -17.83 -19.48
N LYS A 675 13.61 -16.51 -19.37
CA LYS A 675 14.60 -15.54 -18.89
C LYS A 675 14.91 -15.75 -17.40
N LEU A 676 13.88 -15.96 -16.57
CA LEU A 676 14.03 -16.13 -15.12
C LEU A 676 14.89 -17.36 -14.78
N VAL A 677 14.57 -18.53 -15.36
CA VAL A 677 15.33 -19.77 -15.08
C VAL A 677 16.78 -19.64 -15.58
N SER A 678 17.00 -18.94 -16.69
CA SER A 678 18.36 -18.66 -17.18
C SER A 678 19.16 -17.75 -16.25
N MET A 679 18.52 -16.74 -15.65
CA MET A 679 19.16 -15.87 -14.66
C MET A 679 19.57 -16.65 -13.40
N VAL A 680 18.74 -17.59 -12.95
CA VAL A 680 19.05 -18.46 -11.81
C VAL A 680 20.31 -19.28 -12.02
N GLN A 681 20.58 -19.69 -13.26
CA GLN A 681 21.78 -20.44 -13.59
C GLN A 681 23.06 -19.67 -13.24
N SER A 682 23.02 -18.34 -13.26
CA SER A 682 24.12 -17.48 -12.81
C SER A 682 24.12 -17.26 -11.30
N LEU A 683 22.94 -17.05 -10.70
CA LEU A 683 22.80 -16.75 -9.27
C LEU A 683 23.06 -17.97 -8.36
N LYS A 684 22.81 -19.19 -8.84
CA LYS A 684 22.91 -20.43 -8.04
C LYS A 684 24.28 -20.73 -7.45
N TYR A 685 25.34 -20.06 -7.91
CA TYR A 685 26.70 -20.26 -7.42
C TYR A 685 27.02 -19.42 -6.18
N LEU A 686 26.23 -18.38 -5.88
CA LEU A 686 26.43 -17.54 -4.70
C LEU A 686 26.31 -18.40 -3.41
N PRO A 687 27.25 -18.30 -2.47
CA PRO A 687 27.24 -19.13 -1.26
C PRO A 687 26.20 -18.67 -0.23
N PHE A 688 25.91 -17.38 -0.18
CA PHE A 688 25.06 -16.70 0.81
C PHE A 688 23.57 -16.62 0.42
N VAL A 689 23.13 -17.35 -0.61
CA VAL A 689 21.73 -17.36 -1.07
C VAL A 689 21.05 -18.71 -0.84
N ASN A 690 19.78 -18.67 -0.49
CA ASN A 690 18.83 -19.75 -0.68
C ASN A 690 18.04 -19.46 -1.96
N ILE A 691 17.87 -20.45 -2.84
CA ILE A 691 17.09 -20.31 -4.07
C ILE A 691 16.03 -21.40 -4.14
N LYS A 692 14.78 -20.96 -4.32
CA LYS A 692 13.61 -21.81 -4.52
C LYS A 692 12.89 -21.38 -5.79
N VAL A 693 12.58 -22.33 -6.67
CA VAL A 693 11.81 -22.12 -7.90
C VAL A 693 10.45 -22.79 -7.73
N LEU A 694 9.37 -22.01 -7.66
CA LEU A 694 8.00 -22.49 -7.57
C LEU A 694 7.41 -22.64 -8.98
N LEU A 695 6.96 -23.85 -9.32
CA LEU A 695 6.23 -24.11 -10.55
C LEU A 695 4.74 -23.86 -10.32
N GLN A 696 4.22 -22.82 -10.96
CA GLN A 696 2.85 -22.33 -10.80
C GLN A 696 2.15 -22.32 -12.18
N PRO A 697 1.73 -23.49 -12.71
CA PRO A 697 0.94 -23.54 -13.94
C PRO A 697 -0.39 -22.82 -13.73
N LEU A 698 -0.67 -21.79 -14.52
CA LEU A 698 -1.86 -20.94 -14.37
C LEU A 698 -3.06 -21.44 -15.17
N SER A 699 -4.26 -21.01 -14.75
CA SER A 699 -5.48 -21.23 -15.51
C SER A 699 -5.59 -20.29 -16.74
N LEU A 700 -6.43 -20.66 -17.71
CA LEU A 700 -6.48 -20.08 -19.07
C LEU A 700 -6.69 -18.57 -19.17
N ALA A 701 -7.17 -17.90 -18.11
CA ALA A 701 -7.75 -16.56 -18.20
C ALA A 701 -6.77 -15.46 -18.64
N GLU A 702 -5.45 -15.66 -18.50
CA GLU A 702 -4.41 -14.64 -18.75
C GLU A 702 -3.11 -15.18 -19.38
N GLY A 703 -3.17 -16.38 -19.99
CA GLY A 703 -1.99 -17.06 -20.53
C GLY A 703 -1.44 -16.46 -21.84
N PRO A 704 -0.22 -16.85 -22.26
CA PRO A 704 0.29 -16.50 -23.59
C PRO A 704 -0.61 -17.11 -24.68
N THR A 705 -0.85 -16.37 -25.77
CA THR A 705 -1.68 -16.82 -26.90
C THR A 705 -0.94 -17.78 -27.85
N ALA A 706 0.41 -17.76 -27.82
CA ALA A 706 1.22 -18.64 -28.64
C ALA A 706 2.60 -18.88 -28.03
N LEU A 707 3.17 -20.05 -28.29
CA LEU A 707 4.55 -20.40 -27.95
C LEU A 707 5.43 -20.21 -29.19
N ASN A 708 6.07 -19.04 -29.30
CA ASN A 708 6.83 -18.66 -30.50
C ASN A 708 8.33 -18.54 -30.24
N ARG A 709 8.76 -18.54 -28.98
CA ARG A 709 10.09 -18.08 -28.59
C ARG A 709 11.00 -19.22 -28.13
N PHE A 710 12.13 -19.37 -28.80
CA PHE A 710 13.31 -20.04 -28.25
C PHE A 710 14.18 -19.02 -27.52
N TYR A 711 14.84 -19.46 -26.46
CA TYR A 711 15.70 -18.60 -25.64
C TYR A 711 17.07 -19.24 -25.43
N ALA A 712 18.13 -18.54 -25.84
CA ALA A 712 19.49 -18.88 -25.46
C ALA A 712 20.01 -17.89 -24.43
N SER A 713 20.44 -18.41 -23.29
CA SER A 713 21.08 -17.61 -22.26
C SER A 713 22.47 -17.15 -22.71
N ALA A 714 22.76 -15.86 -22.57
CA ALA A 714 24.11 -15.31 -22.57
C ALA A 714 24.53 -14.89 -21.15
N PHE A 715 23.84 -15.39 -20.12
CA PHE A 715 24.23 -15.11 -18.74
C PHE A 715 25.48 -15.93 -18.37
N SER A 716 26.60 -15.26 -18.12
CA SER A 716 27.80 -15.89 -17.54
C SER A 716 27.52 -16.36 -16.12
N PRO A 717 28.18 -17.45 -15.66
CA PRO A 717 28.35 -17.67 -14.22
C PRO A 717 28.96 -16.41 -13.58
N LEU A 718 28.60 -16.12 -12.32
CA LEU A 718 29.22 -15.02 -11.56
C LEU A 718 30.68 -15.31 -11.17
N ILE A 719 31.20 -16.47 -11.54
CA ILE A 719 32.61 -16.86 -11.41
C ILE A 719 33.23 -16.68 -12.81
N PRO A 720 34.32 -15.90 -12.94
CA PRO A 720 34.97 -15.71 -14.23
C PRO A 720 35.56 -17.05 -14.71
N ASN A 721 35.27 -17.38 -15.97
CA ASN A 721 35.89 -18.52 -16.64
C ASN A 721 37.06 -18.02 -17.49
N PHE A 722 38.14 -18.79 -17.48
CA PHE A 722 39.32 -18.55 -18.28
C PHE A 722 39.55 -19.76 -19.18
N ASP A 723 39.95 -19.50 -20.42
CA ASP A 723 40.33 -20.56 -21.35
C ASP A 723 41.67 -21.20 -20.92
N ILE A 724 42.08 -22.24 -21.65
CA ILE A 724 43.33 -22.97 -21.41
C ILE A 724 44.57 -22.06 -21.51
N VAL A 725 44.43 -20.84 -22.08
CA VAL A 725 45.48 -19.84 -22.27
C VAL A 725 45.29 -18.63 -21.33
N GLU A 726 44.52 -18.80 -20.25
CA GLU A 726 44.23 -17.78 -19.23
C GLU A 726 43.54 -16.52 -19.76
N ARG A 727 42.90 -16.59 -20.93
CA ARG A 727 42.10 -15.47 -21.43
C ARG A 727 40.68 -15.59 -20.89
N PHE A 728 40.14 -14.45 -20.49
CA PHE A 728 38.75 -14.36 -20.04
C PHE A 728 37.81 -14.84 -21.15
N GLU A 729 37.04 -15.89 -20.86
CA GLU A 729 36.00 -16.38 -21.76
C GLU A 729 34.77 -15.49 -21.65
N LYS A 730 34.47 -14.75 -22.72
CA LYS A 730 33.19 -14.05 -22.84
C LYS A 730 32.09 -15.10 -23.04
N ALA A 731 31.02 -15.01 -22.25
CA ALA A 731 29.83 -15.81 -22.52
C ALA A 731 29.25 -15.41 -23.88
N SER A 732 29.09 -16.41 -24.74
CA SER A 732 28.39 -16.30 -26.01
C SER A 732 27.10 -17.13 -25.95
N PRO A 733 25.98 -16.64 -26.52
CA PRO A 733 24.76 -17.41 -26.61
C PRO A 733 24.98 -18.59 -27.58
N GLY A 734 25.25 -19.77 -27.02
CA GLY A 734 25.44 -20.99 -27.81
C GLY A 734 24.10 -21.64 -28.16
N TYR A 735 23.73 -21.63 -29.44
CA TYR A 735 22.74 -22.58 -29.96
C TYR A 735 23.47 -23.87 -30.35
N SER A 736 23.26 -24.96 -29.61
CA SER A 736 23.75 -26.27 -30.03
C SER A 736 23.03 -26.66 -31.33
N ARG A 737 23.76 -26.71 -32.45
CA ARG A 737 23.34 -27.15 -33.81
C ARG A 737 21.95 -27.81 -33.86
N MET A 738 20.91 -26.98 -33.95
CA MET A 738 19.58 -27.40 -34.39
C MET A 738 19.16 -26.38 -35.43
N CYS A 739 18.87 -26.85 -36.64
CA CYS A 739 18.57 -26.05 -37.82
C CYS A 739 17.52 -24.97 -37.54
N LEU A 740 17.97 -23.72 -37.37
CA LEU A 740 17.12 -22.54 -37.34
C LEU A 740 17.76 -21.49 -38.25
N ASN A 741 17.01 -21.05 -39.26
CA ASN A 741 17.43 -19.95 -40.13
C ASN A 741 17.50 -18.67 -39.29
N LEU A 742 18.69 -18.10 -39.17
CA LEU A 742 18.89 -16.76 -38.63
C LEU A 742 18.29 -15.75 -39.61
N GLY A 743 17.07 -15.30 -39.34
CA GLY A 743 16.49 -14.16 -40.01
C GLY A 743 17.24 -12.89 -39.61
N THR A 744 18.09 -12.38 -40.50
CA THR A 744 18.65 -11.03 -40.41
C THR A 744 17.54 -10.02 -40.66
N GLY A 745 16.80 -9.66 -39.59
CA GLY A 745 15.92 -8.50 -39.56
C GLY A 745 16.69 -7.28 -39.07
N SER A 746 16.52 -6.16 -39.78
CA SER A 746 17.20 -4.87 -39.63
C SER A 746 17.29 -4.34 -38.19
N ARG A 747 18.42 -3.68 -37.92
CA ARG A 747 18.80 -2.95 -36.70
C ARG A 747 17.74 -2.00 -36.17
#